data_AF-A0AAP2CLA2-F1
#
_entry.id   AF-A0AAP2CLA2-F1
#
_cell.length_a   1.000
_cell.length_b   1.000
_cell.length_c   1.000
_cell.angle_alpha   90.00
_cell.angle_beta   90.00
_cell.angle_gamma   90.00
#
_symmetry.space_group_name_H-M   'P 1'
#
loop_
_entity.id
_entity.type
_entity.pdbx_description
1 polymer ?
#
loop_
_entity_poly.entity_id
_entity_poly.type
_entity_poly.pdbx_seq_one_letter_code
_entity_poly.pdbx_strand_id
1 'polypeptide(L)'
;MRKIFSLLFCLVFVQANAQVDLDYYLQGNFTYKEEIPTPKDVLGFQVGDWHVSHDQVVMYMKAVADASERVQLEEYARSYEQRPLLVLTITHPDNFSRIPDIKADRKRLRDSRQSGNVDIDNMPIVMWMGYSVHGNEPSGVNASLLALYHFAAAQEIEEDLKDMIILLDPAINPDGINRFASWVNSHKSYNMNGDPNSREFDEAWPRGRTNHYWFDLNRDWMPVQHPESRGRIEKIQDWKPNIVLDFHEMGTNSTYFFQPGIPSRNHPLTPKRNFELTEKIAQYHAKHLDKIGSLYYTQESFDDFYYGKGSTYPDVQGAVGILFEQASSRGHLQESVFGPLSFPFTIRNQFTTSLSSFEAAKEMRQEMNTYMRDFYKDAASEFGNDPNKAIIFGDLDDKSRSHHLADMILHHEIDLYKLKQDITVNGKEFQAEKAFVVPLNQPQYKLIKGMFEERTEFEDSLFYDVSAWTLPMAFNLDYMKLNSRIMNLAEVEEVTKADFEMPKGEVIGDSGAYAYAFEWSEYYAPKAAYKLMEKGYMLRVSHTEFNVEEGKSFRRGTILVSQGHGAEADPNMHQTIQKIAEETGVDFYAIGSGYTQGANLGSPSIDVLEKPSIALLVDGGVYSNEAGEIWHLLDQRFEMPITLLPMKNFNRTDLNRYNVIVMANGNYSSLGKNGAEKLKDWASAGNTVIARGNALTWLNQQDVAKFSFKDEKEEKPAEQLSYADMRNTTGAQVTGGAIFNVKLDTTHPVNYGYYKPEMYTFRSSNQFMELSDNPYANPVVYTDEPLASGYVFPANLEKMKNTGGVRVASVGRGRVVGFVDNPNFRAFWFGTNKLFMNSIFFGQTISPQSAR
;
A
#
# COMPACT_ATOMS: atom_id res chain seq x y z
N MET A 1 41.92 58.07 -33.28
CA MET A 1 40.72 58.21 -32.43
C MET A 1 39.78 57.07 -32.81
N ARG A 2 39.89 55.82 -32.32
CA ARG A 2 40.12 55.24 -30.98
C ARG A 2 39.07 55.64 -29.94
N LYS A 3 38.21 54.65 -29.67
CA LYS A 3 37.51 54.31 -28.43
C LYS A 3 36.18 55.01 -28.17
N ILE A 4 35.27 54.22 -27.58
CA ILE A 4 33.94 54.54 -27.04
C ILE A 4 32.82 54.38 -28.06
N PHE A 5 32.39 53.14 -28.31
CA PHE A 5 30.97 52.72 -28.30
C PHE A 5 30.82 51.18 -28.37
N SER A 6 31.74 50.44 -27.74
CA SER A 6 31.66 48.98 -27.56
C SER A 6 31.34 48.59 -26.11
N LEU A 7 30.66 49.47 -25.36
CA LEU A 7 30.45 49.31 -23.92
C LEU A 7 28.96 49.28 -23.54
N LEU A 8 28.13 48.67 -24.39
CA LEU A 8 26.71 48.38 -24.10
C LEU A 8 26.31 46.92 -24.40
N PHE A 9 27.27 46.00 -24.45
CA PHE A 9 27.02 44.57 -24.72
C PHE A 9 27.77 43.62 -23.77
N CYS A 10 28.09 44.09 -22.56
CA CYS A 10 28.68 43.29 -21.48
C CYS A 10 28.00 43.57 -20.13
N LEU A 11 26.67 43.74 -20.13
CA LEU A 11 25.88 43.61 -18.92
C LEU A 11 25.57 42.13 -18.70
N VAL A 12 26.54 41.47 -18.07
CA VAL A 12 26.36 40.43 -17.05
C VAL A 12 25.32 39.34 -17.39
N PHE A 13 25.68 38.41 -18.27
CA PHE A 13 25.31 37.00 -18.07
C PHE A 13 26.35 36.37 -17.16
N VAL A 14 26.27 36.69 -15.88
CA VAL A 14 26.84 35.87 -14.82
C VAL A 14 25.64 35.38 -14.03
N GLN A 15 24.97 34.33 -14.53
CA GLN A 15 24.17 33.48 -13.65
C GLN A 15 25.15 32.67 -12.80
N ALA A 16 25.77 33.34 -11.82
CA ALA A 16 26.29 32.65 -10.66
C ALA A 16 25.05 32.17 -9.89
N ASN A 17 24.69 30.90 -10.05
CA ASN A 17 23.75 30.23 -9.17
C ASN A 17 24.42 30.13 -7.79
N ALA A 18 24.33 31.22 -7.03
CA ALA A 18 24.93 31.34 -5.72
C ALA A 18 24.15 30.50 -4.71
N GLN A 19 24.88 29.88 -3.80
CA GLN A 19 24.38 29.42 -2.51
C GLN A 19 23.47 30.48 -1.90
N VAL A 20 22.26 30.10 -1.47
CA VAL A 20 21.34 31.01 -0.79
C VAL A 20 21.57 30.90 0.72
N ASP A 21 21.53 32.04 1.41
CA ASP A 21 21.56 32.04 2.87
C ASP A 21 20.16 31.82 3.44
N LEU A 22 20.10 31.57 4.75
CA LEU A 22 18.87 31.27 5.47
C LEU A 22 17.77 32.36 5.29
N ASP A 23 18.17 33.62 5.13
CA ASP A 23 17.28 34.77 4.88
C ASP A 23 16.50 34.67 3.56
N TYR A 24 16.91 33.82 2.62
CA TYR A 24 16.13 33.53 1.42
C TYR A 24 14.80 32.83 1.74
N TYR A 25 14.78 32.05 2.82
CA TYR A 25 13.63 31.27 3.27
C TYR A 25 12.81 31.99 4.34
N LEU A 26 13.50 32.61 5.31
CA LEU A 26 12.86 33.22 6.47
C LEU A 26 12.23 34.57 6.13
N GLN A 27 11.06 34.84 6.70
CA GLN A 27 10.41 36.14 6.52
C GLN A 27 11.11 37.20 7.39
N GLY A 28 11.46 38.35 6.80
CA GLY A 28 12.28 39.39 7.45
C GLY A 28 11.63 40.14 8.62
N ASN A 29 10.41 39.78 9.02
CA ASN A 29 9.69 40.36 10.15
C ASN A 29 9.76 39.51 11.44
N PHE A 30 10.49 38.39 11.43
CA PHE A 30 10.66 37.53 12.61
C PHE A 30 12.05 37.70 13.23
N THR A 31 12.11 37.55 14.54
CA THR A 31 13.34 37.47 15.33
C THR A 31 13.47 36.07 15.91
N TYR A 32 14.67 35.49 15.81
CA TYR A 32 14.93 34.09 16.18
C TYR A 32 15.86 34.02 17.39
N LYS A 33 15.55 33.12 18.33
CA LYS A 33 16.38 32.80 19.50
C LYS A 33 17.75 32.26 19.05
N GLU A 34 18.84 32.95 19.40
CA GLU A 34 20.21 32.62 18.99
C GLU A 34 20.72 31.29 19.56
N GLU A 35 20.16 30.84 20.68
CA GLU A 35 20.48 29.57 21.32
C GLU A 35 19.97 28.34 20.56
N ILE A 36 18.99 28.52 19.66
CA ILE A 36 18.47 27.43 18.83
C ILE A 36 19.36 27.30 17.60
N PRO A 37 20.02 26.14 17.39
CA PRO A 37 20.96 25.98 16.29
C PRO A 37 20.23 26.04 14.94
N THR A 38 20.83 26.74 13.98
CA THR A 38 20.34 26.73 12.59
C THR A 38 20.71 25.41 11.89
N PRO A 39 20.08 25.06 10.75
CA PRO A 39 20.50 23.88 9.99
C PRO A 39 22.00 23.90 9.62
N LYS A 40 22.56 25.06 9.30
CA LYS A 40 23.97 25.20 8.94
C LYS A 40 24.90 24.92 10.12
N ASP A 41 24.53 25.31 11.33
CA ASP A 41 25.37 25.09 12.52
C ASP A 41 25.58 23.60 12.80
N VAL A 42 24.60 22.77 12.46
CA VAL A 42 24.64 21.32 12.66
C VAL A 42 25.17 20.58 11.43
N LEU A 43 24.69 20.95 10.22
CA LEU A 43 24.99 20.22 8.99
C LEU A 43 26.27 20.69 8.29
N GLY A 44 26.74 21.90 8.58
CA GLY A 44 27.92 22.51 7.96
C GLY A 44 27.71 23.09 6.56
N PHE A 45 26.47 23.12 6.06
CA PHE A 45 26.10 23.71 4.77
C PHE A 45 24.71 24.35 4.84
N GLN A 46 24.38 25.25 3.90
CA GLN A 46 23.07 25.91 3.85
C GLN A 46 21.99 24.95 3.33
N VAL A 47 20.76 25.10 3.81
CA VAL A 47 19.61 24.36 3.25
C VAL A 47 19.53 24.60 1.74
N GLY A 48 19.39 23.52 0.97
CA GLY A 48 19.38 23.57 -0.49
C GLY A 48 20.75 23.41 -1.17
N ASP A 49 21.87 23.45 -0.42
CA ASP A 49 23.20 23.15 -0.98
C ASP A 49 23.38 21.67 -1.31
N TRP A 50 22.84 20.81 -0.46
CA TRP A 50 22.86 19.35 -0.57
C TRP A 50 21.51 18.80 -0.15
N HIS A 51 21.12 17.66 -0.71
CA HIS A 51 19.95 16.93 -0.24
C HIS A 51 20.30 16.25 1.08
N VAL A 52 19.60 16.57 2.17
CA VAL A 52 19.87 15.92 3.45
C VAL A 52 19.61 14.41 3.38
N SER A 53 20.54 13.61 3.87
CA SER A 53 20.29 12.20 4.14
C SER A 53 19.43 12.04 5.39
N HIS A 54 18.80 10.88 5.56
CA HIS A 54 17.91 10.68 6.71
C HIS A 54 18.63 10.79 8.06
N ASP A 55 19.89 10.34 8.16
CA ASP A 55 20.71 10.50 9.36
C ASP A 55 21.01 11.97 9.68
N GLN A 56 21.19 12.83 8.67
CA GLN A 56 21.34 14.27 8.83
C GLN A 56 20.04 14.93 9.30
N VAL A 57 18.89 14.49 8.80
CA VAL A 57 17.57 14.90 9.31
C VAL A 57 17.48 14.57 10.80
N VAL A 58 17.71 13.31 11.19
CA VAL A 58 17.66 12.87 12.60
C VAL A 58 18.63 13.67 13.47
N MET A 59 19.85 13.90 12.99
CA MET A 59 20.87 14.68 13.71
C MET A 59 20.37 16.10 14.01
N TYR A 60 19.83 16.78 13.01
CA TYR A 60 19.33 18.15 13.17
C TYR A 60 18.08 18.22 14.05
N MET A 61 17.11 17.31 13.85
CA MET A 61 15.88 17.24 14.63
C MET A 61 16.18 17.07 16.13
N LYS A 62 17.16 16.24 16.49
CA LYS A 62 17.63 16.07 17.87
C LYS A 62 18.32 17.32 18.41
N ALA A 63 19.19 17.95 17.63
CA ALA A 63 19.90 19.15 18.07
C ALA A 63 18.95 20.30 18.44
N VAL A 64 17.88 20.50 17.66
CA VAL A 64 16.87 21.53 17.98
C VAL A 64 15.99 21.10 19.16
N ALA A 65 15.59 19.82 19.25
CA ALA A 65 14.82 19.33 20.38
C ALA A 65 15.56 19.45 21.71
N ASP A 66 16.87 19.22 21.72
CA ASP A 66 17.71 19.38 22.91
C ASP A 66 17.90 20.86 23.31
N ALA A 67 17.82 21.78 22.34
CA ALA A 67 18.03 23.21 22.56
C ALA A 67 16.74 24.00 22.85
N SER A 68 15.57 23.52 22.41
CA SER A 68 14.29 24.25 22.50
C SER A 68 13.33 23.61 23.51
N GLU A 69 12.95 24.39 24.53
CA GLU A 69 11.89 24.05 25.47
C GLU A 69 10.48 23.98 24.86
N ARG A 70 10.32 24.35 23.58
CA ARG A 70 9.07 24.21 22.80
C ARG A 70 8.92 22.87 22.09
N VAL A 71 9.97 22.06 22.05
CA VAL A 71 10.06 20.90 21.17
C VAL A 71 10.27 19.63 21.99
N GLN A 72 9.38 18.64 21.81
CA GLN A 72 9.58 17.29 22.31
C GLN A 72 9.66 16.31 21.13
N LEU A 73 10.77 15.57 21.05
CA LEU A 73 11.00 14.56 20.02
C LEU A 73 10.64 13.16 20.51
N GLU A 74 9.95 12.40 19.67
CA GLU A 74 9.62 10.99 19.89
C GLU A 74 10.00 10.16 18.66
N GLU A 75 10.63 9.00 18.88
CA GLU A 75 10.74 7.95 17.87
C GLU A 75 9.49 7.06 17.95
N TYR A 76 8.64 7.08 16.93
CA TYR A 76 7.35 6.37 16.98
C TYR A 76 7.37 4.99 16.31
N ALA A 77 8.32 4.73 15.42
CA ALA A 77 8.49 3.45 14.74
C ALA A 77 9.89 3.34 14.11
N ARG A 78 10.16 2.19 13.50
CA ARG A 78 11.33 1.97 12.64
C ARG A 78 10.92 1.39 11.29
N SER A 79 11.60 1.83 10.22
CA SER A 79 11.43 1.26 8.89
C SER A 79 12.01 -0.17 8.79
N TYR A 80 11.78 -0.83 7.65
CA TYR A 80 12.39 -2.13 7.36
C TYR A 80 13.93 -2.10 7.40
N GLU A 81 14.55 -0.99 6.97
CA GLU A 81 16.00 -0.79 7.07
C GLU A 81 16.45 -0.26 8.45
N GLN A 82 15.59 -0.36 9.47
CA GLN A 82 15.86 0.01 10.87
C GLN A 82 16.13 1.50 11.09
N ARG A 83 15.69 2.37 10.16
CA ARG A 83 15.79 3.83 10.34
C ARG A 83 14.69 4.31 11.29
N PRO A 84 15.01 5.19 12.25
CA PRO A 84 14.01 5.71 13.18
C PRO A 84 13.04 6.66 12.46
N LEU A 85 11.75 6.50 12.71
CA LEU A 85 10.72 7.46 12.30
C LEU A 85 10.42 8.37 13.47
N LEU A 86 10.42 9.68 13.22
CA LEU A 86 10.35 10.70 14.26
C LEU A 86 9.07 11.51 14.14
N VAL A 87 8.54 11.92 15.28
CA VAL A 87 7.55 13.01 15.37
C VAL A 87 8.02 14.02 16.40
N LEU A 88 7.95 15.30 16.05
CA LEU A 88 8.27 16.39 16.95
C LEU A 88 6.98 17.10 17.33
N THR A 89 6.68 17.12 18.62
CA THR A 89 5.59 17.92 19.19
C THR A 89 6.12 19.32 19.48
N ILE A 90 5.59 20.33 18.79
CA ILE A 90 6.00 21.73 18.92
C ILE A 90 4.82 22.55 19.46
N THR A 91 5.00 23.17 20.62
CA THR A 91 3.97 23.98 21.29
C THR A 91 4.60 24.91 22.34
N HIS A 92 3.78 25.75 22.99
CA HIS A 92 4.24 26.54 24.13
C HIS A 92 4.61 25.62 25.31
N PRO A 93 5.68 25.89 26.09
CA PRO A 93 6.14 25.00 27.17
C PRO A 93 5.04 24.61 28.19
N ASP A 94 4.15 25.57 28.52
CA ASP A 94 3.00 25.34 29.42
C ASP A 94 2.04 24.22 28.97
N ASN A 95 2.03 23.88 27.68
CA ASN A 95 1.15 22.84 27.16
C ASN A 95 1.68 21.43 27.42
N PHE A 96 2.99 21.21 27.63
CA PHE A 96 3.53 19.86 27.82
C PHE A 96 2.93 19.15 29.03
N SER A 97 2.75 19.85 30.15
CA SER A 97 2.05 19.30 31.32
C SER A 97 0.55 19.05 31.09
N ARG A 98 -0.04 19.69 30.06
CA ARG A 98 -1.47 19.60 29.71
C ARG A 98 -1.75 18.61 28.59
N ILE A 99 -0.74 18.01 27.95
CA ILE A 99 -0.93 17.05 26.85
C ILE A 99 -1.93 15.92 27.19
N PRO A 100 -1.87 15.29 28.39
CA PRO A 100 -2.85 14.26 28.75
C PRO A 100 -4.30 14.78 28.73
N ASP A 101 -4.53 15.99 29.24
CA ASP A 101 -5.85 16.62 29.26
C ASP A 101 -6.31 17.02 27.86
N ILE A 102 -5.40 17.60 27.05
CA ILE A 102 -5.67 17.94 25.65
C ILE A 102 -6.10 16.69 24.86
N LYS A 103 -5.36 15.58 24.98
CA LYS A 103 -5.71 14.32 24.32
C LYS A 103 -7.05 13.76 24.81
N ALA A 104 -7.33 13.86 26.11
CA ALA A 104 -8.61 13.46 26.68
C ALA A 104 -9.78 14.30 26.16
N ASP A 105 -9.61 15.63 26.06
CA ASP A 105 -10.60 16.54 25.46
C ASP A 105 -10.83 16.21 23.98
N ARG A 106 -9.77 15.90 23.23
CA ARG A 106 -9.89 15.47 21.83
C ARG A 106 -10.67 14.16 21.69
N LYS A 107 -10.44 13.20 22.57
CA LYS A 107 -11.25 11.96 22.60
C LYS A 107 -12.72 12.27 22.90
N ARG A 108 -13.00 13.15 23.87
CA ARG A 108 -14.36 13.61 24.19
C ARG A 108 -15.02 14.34 23.02
N LEU A 109 -14.25 15.13 22.26
CA LEU A 109 -14.73 15.88 21.10
C LEU A 109 -15.28 14.95 20.00
N ARG A 110 -14.69 13.76 19.84
CA ARG A 110 -15.11 12.72 18.88
C ARG A 110 -16.26 11.83 19.39
N ASP A 111 -16.64 11.92 20.66
CA ASP A 111 -17.79 11.19 21.21
C ASP A 111 -19.00 12.12 21.31
N SER A 112 -20.01 11.90 20.46
CA SER A 112 -21.22 12.72 20.41
C SER A 112 -21.93 12.83 21.77
N ARG A 113 -21.77 11.84 22.66
CA ARG A 113 -22.37 11.80 24.01
C ARG A 113 -21.62 12.66 25.02
N GLN A 114 -20.34 12.95 24.79
CA GLN A 114 -19.46 13.68 25.72
C GLN A 114 -19.03 15.05 25.19
N SER A 115 -19.11 15.27 23.88
CA SER A 115 -18.60 16.46 23.20
C SER A 115 -19.22 17.79 23.66
N GLY A 116 -20.40 17.77 24.28
CA GLY A 116 -21.01 18.95 24.89
C GLY A 116 -20.30 19.48 26.13
N ASN A 117 -19.40 18.68 26.73
CA ASN A 117 -18.64 19.02 27.92
C ASN A 117 -17.23 19.57 27.60
N VAL A 118 -16.90 19.73 26.32
CA VAL A 118 -15.59 20.22 25.88
C VAL A 118 -15.66 21.73 25.60
N ASP A 119 -14.76 22.49 26.21
CA ASP A 119 -14.63 23.93 25.98
C ASP A 119 -13.83 24.19 24.69
N ILE A 120 -14.54 24.32 23.58
CA ILE A 120 -13.94 24.60 22.27
C ILE A 120 -13.22 25.95 22.23
N ASP A 121 -13.69 26.94 23.00
CA ASP A 121 -13.18 28.31 22.93
C ASP A 121 -11.74 28.38 23.43
N ASN A 122 -11.35 27.52 24.38
CA ASN A 122 -9.99 27.43 24.94
C ASN A 122 -9.22 26.17 24.50
N MET A 123 -9.80 25.32 23.66
CA MET A 123 -9.16 24.09 23.19
C MET A 123 -8.13 24.39 22.08
N PRO A 124 -6.89 23.88 22.19
CA PRO A 124 -5.89 24.09 21.14
C PRO A 124 -6.25 23.34 19.86
N ILE A 125 -5.86 23.89 18.71
CA ILE A 125 -5.90 23.16 17.44
C ILE A 125 -4.69 22.22 17.35
N VAL A 126 -4.86 21.05 16.75
CA VAL A 126 -3.76 20.11 16.48
C VAL A 126 -3.56 20.01 14.97
N MET A 127 -2.35 20.29 14.50
CA MET A 127 -1.97 20.21 13.08
C MET A 127 -0.82 19.23 12.90
N TRP A 128 -0.99 18.28 11.98
CA TRP A 128 0.05 17.34 11.56
C TRP A 128 0.73 17.85 10.28
N MET A 129 2.05 17.95 10.29
CA MET A 129 2.88 18.30 9.13
C MET A 129 3.70 17.08 8.70
N GLY A 130 3.25 16.38 7.66
CA GLY A 130 3.87 15.17 7.15
C GLY A 130 4.67 15.42 5.87
N TYR A 131 6.00 15.21 5.94
CA TYR A 131 6.89 15.51 4.84
C TYR A 131 7.41 14.25 4.12
N SER A 132 7.40 14.29 2.78
CA SER A 132 8.09 13.36 1.88
C SER A 132 7.80 11.87 2.15
N VAL A 133 6.53 11.47 2.01
CA VAL A 133 6.14 10.05 1.96
C VAL A 133 6.66 9.35 0.70
N HIS A 134 6.96 10.12 -0.35
CA HIS A 134 7.78 9.65 -1.46
C HIS A 134 9.21 10.16 -1.31
N GLY A 135 10.17 9.23 -1.27
CA GLY A 135 11.54 9.58 -0.91
C GLY A 135 12.33 10.36 -1.96
N ASN A 136 11.87 10.36 -3.21
CA ASN A 136 12.44 11.16 -4.30
C ASN A 136 11.66 12.47 -4.57
N GLU A 137 10.89 12.93 -3.59
CA GLU A 137 10.23 14.24 -3.56
C GLU A 137 10.87 15.06 -2.41
N PRO A 138 12.16 15.46 -2.57
CA PRO A 138 13.06 15.82 -1.46
C PRO A 138 12.85 17.22 -0.86
N SER A 139 12.17 18.13 -1.55
CA SER A 139 11.99 19.50 -1.07
C SER A 139 11.15 19.55 0.21
N GLY A 140 10.23 18.60 0.40
CA GLY A 140 9.44 18.47 1.63
C GLY A 140 10.32 18.21 2.86
N VAL A 141 11.09 17.11 2.86
CA VAL A 141 11.99 16.77 3.97
C VAL A 141 13.02 17.87 4.26
N ASN A 142 13.49 18.59 3.25
CA ASN A 142 14.41 19.72 3.45
C ASN A 142 13.70 20.97 4.01
N ALA A 143 12.45 21.21 3.61
CA ALA A 143 11.61 22.26 4.20
C ALA A 143 11.27 21.97 5.67
N SER A 144 11.21 20.70 6.08
CA SER A 144 10.97 20.33 7.49
C SER A 144 12.05 20.86 8.44
N LEU A 145 13.31 21.01 7.98
CA LEU A 145 14.41 21.60 8.75
C LEU A 145 14.11 23.07 9.07
N LEU A 146 13.61 23.80 8.07
CA LEU A 146 13.24 25.21 8.18
C LEU A 146 11.98 25.40 9.02
N ALA A 147 10.99 24.52 8.84
CA ALA A 147 9.76 24.48 9.64
C ALA A 147 10.09 24.28 11.13
N LEU A 148 10.89 23.28 11.46
CA LEU A 148 11.33 23.05 12.84
C LEU A 148 12.07 24.26 13.41
N TYR A 149 13.05 24.80 12.68
CA TYR A 149 13.79 25.98 13.14
C TYR A 149 12.84 27.15 13.43
N HIS A 150 11.93 27.44 12.50
CA HIS A 150 11.01 28.55 12.62
C HIS A 150 10.09 28.38 13.84
N PHE A 151 9.45 27.22 13.99
CA PHE A 151 8.52 27.01 15.11
C PHE A 151 9.22 26.89 16.47
N ALA A 152 10.48 26.45 16.49
CA ALA A 152 11.29 26.36 17.71
C ALA A 152 11.89 27.70 18.16
N ALA A 153 12.26 28.57 17.21
CA ALA A 153 13.10 29.74 17.49
C ALA A 153 12.42 31.11 17.28
N ALA A 154 11.39 31.22 16.44
CA ALA A 154 10.75 32.50 16.17
C ALA A 154 10.02 33.03 17.42
N GLN A 155 10.26 34.29 17.79
CA GLN A 155 9.69 34.87 19.01
C GLN A 155 8.24 35.33 18.81
N GLU A 156 7.90 35.82 17.62
CA GLU A 156 6.60 36.44 17.34
C GLU A 156 5.42 35.46 17.34
N ILE A 157 5.69 34.15 17.24
CA ILE A 157 4.68 33.08 17.28
C ILE A 157 4.50 32.46 18.67
N GLU A 158 5.28 32.89 19.67
CA GLU A 158 5.32 32.23 20.99
C GLU A 158 3.93 32.15 21.65
N GLU A 159 3.20 33.27 21.63
CA GLU A 159 1.84 33.34 22.18
C GLU A 159 0.84 32.52 21.34
N ASP A 160 1.01 32.49 20.02
CA ASP A 160 0.14 31.69 19.13
C ASP A 160 0.25 30.19 19.46
N LEU A 161 1.44 29.72 19.88
CA LEU A 161 1.68 28.32 20.25
C LEU A 161 1.00 27.88 21.56
N LYS A 162 0.43 28.81 22.36
CA LYS A 162 -0.40 28.42 23.53
C LYS A 162 -1.69 27.73 23.11
N ASP A 163 -2.20 28.10 21.94
CA ASP A 163 -3.47 27.64 21.38
C ASP A 163 -3.27 26.60 20.26
N MET A 164 -2.06 26.06 20.09
CA MET A 164 -1.73 25.13 19.00
C MET A 164 -0.74 24.05 19.42
N ILE A 165 -0.98 22.82 18.95
CA ILE A 165 0.00 21.74 18.92
C ILE A 165 0.35 21.44 17.46
N ILE A 166 1.63 21.55 17.11
CA ILE A 166 2.15 21.13 15.80
C ILE A 166 2.83 19.78 15.98
N LEU A 167 2.50 18.81 15.13
CA LEU A 167 3.14 17.50 15.05
C LEU A 167 3.90 17.42 13.74
N LEU A 168 5.21 17.50 13.79
CA LEU A 168 6.08 17.50 12.61
C LEU A 168 6.68 16.10 12.42
N ASP A 169 6.29 15.43 11.34
CA ASP A 169 6.94 14.20 10.86
C ASP A 169 7.83 14.57 9.65
N PRO A 170 9.15 14.67 9.86
CA PRO A 170 10.05 15.26 8.87
C PRO A 170 10.32 14.35 7.66
N ALA A 171 10.03 13.05 7.77
CA ALA A 171 10.48 12.06 6.80
C ALA A 171 9.65 10.77 6.90
N ILE A 172 8.46 10.77 6.28
CA ILE A 172 7.54 9.61 6.33
C ILE A 172 8.15 8.35 5.69
N ASN A 173 9.00 8.52 4.65
CA ASN A 173 9.71 7.42 3.99
C ASN A 173 11.24 7.55 4.14
N PRO A 174 11.80 7.18 5.30
CA PRO A 174 13.23 7.37 5.59
C PRO A 174 14.13 6.55 4.65
N ASP A 175 13.66 5.38 4.19
CA ASP A 175 14.43 4.48 3.33
C ASP A 175 14.55 5.05 1.90
N GLY A 176 13.43 5.53 1.34
CA GLY A 176 13.41 6.19 0.05
C GLY A 176 14.21 7.50 0.03
N ILE A 177 14.04 8.33 1.07
CA ILE A 177 14.77 9.61 1.23
C ILE A 177 16.28 9.35 1.23
N ASN A 178 16.74 8.38 2.02
CA ASN A 178 18.15 8.06 2.09
C ASN A 178 18.71 7.52 0.76
N ARG A 179 17.95 6.66 0.07
CA ARG A 179 18.31 6.13 -1.26
C ARG A 179 18.47 7.25 -2.28
N PHE A 180 17.51 8.17 -2.31
CA PHE A 180 17.50 9.30 -3.23
C PHE A 180 18.62 10.31 -2.93
N ALA A 181 18.77 10.75 -1.69
CA ALA A 181 19.82 11.69 -1.30
C ALA A 181 21.21 11.16 -1.63
N SER A 182 21.45 9.86 -1.40
CA SER A 182 22.70 9.19 -1.77
C SER A 182 22.95 9.25 -3.29
N TRP A 183 21.93 9.02 -4.10
CA TRP A 183 22.02 9.08 -5.56
C TRP A 183 22.35 10.48 -6.05
N VAL A 184 21.53 11.46 -5.69
CA VAL A 184 21.63 12.83 -6.20
C VAL A 184 22.92 13.49 -5.72
N ASN A 185 23.29 13.34 -4.45
CA ASN A 185 24.51 13.94 -3.92
C ASN A 185 25.78 13.33 -4.54
N SER A 186 25.79 12.02 -4.83
CA SER A 186 26.96 11.39 -5.46
C SER A 186 27.17 11.80 -6.93
N HIS A 187 26.14 12.35 -7.58
CA HIS A 187 26.19 12.83 -8.96
C HIS A 187 26.14 14.36 -9.09
N LYS A 188 26.10 15.08 -7.95
CA LYS A 188 26.10 16.54 -7.94
C LYS A 188 27.39 17.09 -8.54
N SER A 189 27.24 18.05 -9.46
CA SER A 189 28.38 18.83 -9.99
C SER A 189 28.60 20.11 -9.17
N TYR A 190 29.87 20.50 -8.95
CA TYR A 190 30.20 21.80 -8.33
C TYR A 190 29.82 22.99 -9.22
N ASN A 191 29.87 22.80 -10.54
CA ASN A 191 29.25 23.70 -11.49
C ASN A 191 27.89 23.11 -11.85
N MET A 192 26.81 23.74 -11.39
CA MET A 192 25.46 23.22 -11.58
C MET A 192 25.14 23.07 -13.07
N ASN A 193 24.61 21.91 -13.45
CA ASN A 193 24.17 21.62 -14.81
C ASN A 193 22.68 21.32 -14.80
N GLY A 194 21.89 22.19 -15.43
CA GLY A 194 20.43 22.05 -15.51
C GLY A 194 19.93 21.04 -16.55
N ASP A 195 20.80 20.49 -17.40
CA ASP A 195 20.37 19.59 -18.48
C ASP A 195 19.61 18.38 -17.91
N PRO A 196 18.33 18.15 -18.30
CA PRO A 196 17.51 17.07 -17.77
C PRO A 196 18.05 15.67 -18.10
N ASN A 197 19.02 15.54 -19.01
CA ASN A 197 19.71 14.29 -19.32
C ASN A 197 20.90 14.00 -18.38
N SER A 198 21.18 14.88 -17.42
CA SER A 198 22.23 14.66 -16.41
C SER A 198 21.98 13.39 -15.61
N ARG A 199 23.06 12.69 -15.23
CA ARG A 199 22.99 11.47 -14.41
C ARG A 199 22.35 11.72 -13.03
N GLU A 200 22.43 12.96 -12.55
CA GLU A 200 21.79 13.41 -11.32
C GLU A 200 20.28 13.16 -11.30
N PHE A 201 19.59 13.32 -12.44
CA PHE A 201 18.12 13.25 -12.52
C PHE A 201 17.58 11.86 -12.95
N ASP A 202 18.47 10.93 -13.31
CA ASP A 202 18.12 9.56 -13.71
C ASP A 202 18.55 8.55 -12.64
N GLU A 203 17.70 8.36 -11.64
CA GLU A 203 17.90 7.40 -10.54
C GLU A 203 18.06 5.97 -11.04
N ALA A 204 18.96 5.21 -10.42
CA ALA A 204 19.04 3.77 -10.64
C ALA A 204 17.72 3.07 -10.25
N TRP A 205 17.43 1.94 -10.90
CA TRP A 205 16.36 1.06 -10.49
C TRP A 205 16.79 0.28 -9.22
N PRO A 206 15.94 0.16 -8.19
CA PRO A 206 14.65 0.83 -7.99
C PRO A 206 14.85 2.29 -7.54
N ARG A 207 13.92 3.17 -7.93
CA ARG A 207 13.98 4.61 -7.58
C ARG A 207 13.71 4.85 -6.09
N GLY A 208 14.02 6.05 -5.61
CA GLY A 208 13.84 6.50 -4.22
C GLY A 208 12.40 6.80 -3.80
N ARG A 209 11.42 6.74 -4.72
CA ARG A 209 10.01 7.03 -4.42
C ARG A 209 9.46 6.19 -3.27
N THR A 210 9.75 4.91 -3.25
CA THR A 210 9.07 3.90 -2.44
C THR A 210 9.93 3.43 -1.26
N ASN A 211 9.33 2.71 -0.31
CA ASN A 211 10.03 2.19 0.88
C ASN A 211 11.02 1.06 0.53
N HIS A 212 11.49 0.30 1.53
CA HIS A 212 12.40 -0.84 1.33
C HIS A 212 11.89 -1.86 0.31
N TYR A 213 10.64 -2.32 0.47
CA TYR A 213 10.00 -3.30 -0.41
C TYR A 213 9.33 -2.68 -1.64
N TRP A 214 9.66 -1.44 -1.95
CA TRP A 214 9.17 -0.69 -3.11
C TRP A 214 7.66 -0.43 -3.14
N PHE A 215 7.04 -0.31 -1.97
CA PHE A 215 5.66 0.13 -1.83
C PHE A 215 5.54 1.65 -1.81
N ASP A 216 4.44 2.13 -2.39
CA ASP A 216 3.99 3.50 -2.27
C ASP A 216 3.27 3.66 -0.92
N LEU A 217 3.92 4.32 0.04
CA LEU A 217 3.38 4.53 1.38
C LEU A 217 2.19 5.50 1.39
N ASN A 218 1.99 6.30 0.33
CA ASN A 218 0.79 7.13 0.18
C ASN A 218 -0.40 6.37 -0.43
N ARG A 219 -0.39 5.03 -0.31
CA ARG A 219 -1.52 4.13 -0.53
C ARG A 219 -1.79 3.21 0.66
N ASP A 220 -1.05 3.41 1.76
CA ASP A 220 -1.02 2.53 2.93
C ASP A 220 -1.58 3.19 4.21
N TRP A 221 -2.37 4.27 4.07
CA TRP A 221 -2.98 4.97 5.23
C TRP A 221 -4.12 4.19 5.88
N MET A 222 -5.07 3.69 5.08
CA MET A 222 -6.12 2.79 5.55
C MET A 222 -5.61 1.33 5.60
N PRO A 223 -4.81 0.83 4.63
CA PRO A 223 -4.36 -0.55 4.70
C PRO A 223 -3.35 -0.86 5.82
N VAL A 224 -2.50 0.08 6.24
CA VAL A 224 -1.55 -0.06 7.37
C VAL A 224 -0.70 -1.35 7.35
N GLN A 225 -0.21 -1.74 6.18
CA GLN A 225 0.54 -2.96 5.97
C GLN A 225 2.04 -2.83 6.29
N HIS A 226 2.58 -1.61 6.29
CA HIS A 226 4.00 -1.36 6.53
C HIS A 226 4.26 -0.73 7.91
N PRO A 227 5.41 -0.98 8.55
CA PRO A 227 5.73 -0.46 9.88
C PRO A 227 5.74 1.07 9.91
N GLU A 228 6.14 1.73 8.82
CA GLU A 228 6.06 3.19 8.68
C GLU A 228 4.62 3.69 8.86
N SER A 229 3.66 3.05 8.18
CA SER A 229 2.24 3.43 8.26
C SER A 229 1.58 2.99 9.57
N ARG A 230 1.90 1.81 10.12
CA ARG A 230 1.37 1.34 11.41
C ARG A 230 1.72 2.34 12.52
N GLY A 231 3.00 2.73 12.61
CA GLY A 231 3.45 3.73 13.58
C GLY A 231 2.82 5.12 13.34
N ARG A 232 2.72 5.55 12.07
CA ARG A 232 2.10 6.83 11.72
C ARG A 232 0.64 6.89 12.14
N ILE A 233 -0.13 5.84 11.84
CA ILE A 233 -1.56 5.78 12.17
C ILE A 233 -1.78 5.67 13.68
N GLU A 234 -0.93 4.97 14.43
CA GLU A 234 -0.99 5.01 15.90
C GLU A 234 -0.87 6.45 16.44
N LYS A 235 0.04 7.26 15.89
CA LYS A 235 0.20 8.67 16.30
C LYS A 235 -0.93 9.57 15.82
N ILE A 236 -1.43 9.36 14.61
CA ILE A 236 -2.62 10.05 14.10
C ILE A 236 -3.83 9.73 14.99
N GLN A 237 -3.99 8.49 15.45
CA GLN A 237 -5.07 8.12 16.35
C GLN A 237 -4.84 8.64 17.77
N ASP A 238 -3.62 8.67 18.29
CA ASP A 238 -3.33 9.24 19.62
C ASP A 238 -3.63 10.75 19.67
N TRP A 239 -3.25 11.49 18.65
CA TRP A 239 -3.41 12.95 18.58
C TRP A 239 -4.70 13.43 17.92
N LYS A 240 -5.28 12.64 17.03
CA LYS A 240 -6.57 12.91 16.37
C LYS A 240 -6.61 14.28 15.67
N PRO A 241 -5.66 14.66 14.79
CA PRO A 241 -5.43 16.04 14.34
C PRO A 241 -6.65 16.69 13.68
N ASN A 242 -6.72 18.04 13.68
CA ASN A 242 -7.73 18.79 12.93
C ASN A 242 -7.33 18.98 11.45
N ILE A 243 -6.03 19.19 11.21
CA ILE A 243 -5.46 19.43 9.88
C ILE A 243 -4.29 18.46 9.70
N VAL A 244 -4.20 17.83 8.53
CA VAL A 244 -3.08 16.96 8.14
C VAL A 244 -2.52 17.44 6.82
N LEU A 245 -1.26 17.86 6.82
CA LEU A 245 -0.54 18.31 5.63
C LEU A 245 0.27 17.14 5.05
N ASP A 246 0.15 16.91 3.76
CA ASP A 246 0.82 15.84 3.00
C ASP A 246 1.65 16.48 1.88
N PHE A 247 2.96 16.63 2.12
CA PHE A 247 3.88 17.34 1.23
C PHE A 247 4.50 16.43 0.16
N HIS A 248 4.22 16.73 -1.10
CA HIS A 248 4.59 15.98 -2.30
C HIS A 248 5.24 16.84 -3.40
N GLU A 249 5.71 16.16 -4.44
CA GLU A 249 6.18 16.78 -5.68
C GLU A 249 5.67 16.11 -6.97
N MET A 250 5.54 16.93 -8.02
CA MET A 250 5.23 16.56 -9.39
C MET A 250 6.46 16.62 -10.31
N GLY A 251 6.26 16.37 -11.61
CA GLY A 251 7.30 16.58 -12.62
C GLY A 251 7.84 18.02 -12.66
N THR A 252 9.08 18.15 -13.13
CA THR A 252 9.83 19.42 -13.21
C THR A 252 9.15 20.52 -14.03
N ASN A 253 8.32 20.13 -15.00
CA ASN A 253 7.57 21.07 -15.86
C ASN A 253 6.17 21.40 -15.31
N SER A 254 5.88 21.07 -14.06
CA SER A 254 4.67 21.50 -13.35
C SER A 254 4.89 22.85 -12.65
N THR A 255 3.84 23.35 -11.99
CA THR A 255 3.90 24.50 -11.06
C THR A 255 3.68 24.00 -9.62
N TYR A 256 2.89 24.68 -8.79
CA TYR A 256 2.55 24.26 -7.44
C TYR A 256 1.05 23.95 -7.31
N PHE A 257 0.66 22.79 -6.78
CA PHE A 257 -0.73 22.48 -6.47
C PHE A 257 -0.98 22.41 -4.96
N PHE A 258 -2.16 22.85 -4.54
CA PHE A 258 -2.71 22.59 -3.22
C PHE A 258 -4.20 22.26 -3.30
N GLN A 259 -4.67 21.39 -2.41
CA GLN A 259 -6.10 21.06 -2.29
C GLN A 259 -6.96 22.31 -2.03
N PRO A 260 -8.24 22.32 -2.44
CA PRO A 260 -9.08 21.16 -2.82
C PRO A 260 -8.75 20.52 -4.18
N GLY A 261 -9.05 19.22 -4.31
CA GLY A 261 -8.96 18.47 -5.57
C GLY A 261 -10.14 18.75 -6.51
N ILE A 262 -10.31 17.91 -7.53
CA ILE A 262 -11.41 18.06 -8.51
C ILE A 262 -12.77 17.83 -7.82
N PRO A 263 -13.67 18.82 -7.75
CA PRO A 263 -14.90 18.73 -6.96
C PRO A 263 -15.84 17.57 -7.30
N SER A 264 -15.90 17.15 -8.58
CA SER A 264 -16.73 16.02 -9.04
C SER A 264 -16.20 14.65 -8.62
N ARG A 265 -15.00 14.59 -8.03
CA ARG A 265 -14.30 13.36 -7.66
C ARG A 265 -14.11 13.22 -6.15
N ASN A 266 -15.01 13.84 -5.40
CA ASN A 266 -15.04 13.77 -3.95
C ASN A 266 -15.73 12.49 -3.47
N HIS A 267 -15.22 11.90 -2.40
CA HIS A 267 -15.88 10.74 -1.81
C HIS A 267 -17.19 11.14 -1.12
N PRO A 268 -18.35 10.48 -1.39
CA PRO A 268 -19.64 10.88 -0.82
C PRO A 268 -19.76 10.72 0.70
N LEU A 269 -18.87 9.97 1.34
CA LEU A 269 -18.82 9.86 2.81
C LEU A 269 -18.15 11.08 3.46
N THR A 270 -17.39 11.87 2.71
CA THR A 270 -16.82 13.14 3.19
C THR A 270 -17.88 14.24 3.11
N PRO A 271 -18.24 14.90 4.22
CA PRO A 271 -19.25 15.95 4.21
C PRO A 271 -18.81 17.16 3.38
N LYS A 272 -19.76 17.82 2.71
CA LYS A 272 -19.51 19.07 1.95
C LYS A 272 -18.73 20.12 2.75
N ARG A 273 -19.04 20.23 4.05
CA ARG A 273 -18.37 21.17 4.96
C ARG A 273 -16.85 20.98 5.03
N ASN A 274 -16.35 19.76 4.83
CA ASN A 274 -14.91 19.50 4.76
C ASN A 274 -14.29 20.31 3.61
N PHE A 275 -14.82 20.15 2.40
CA PHE A 275 -14.32 20.83 1.20
C PHE A 275 -14.44 22.36 1.26
N GLU A 276 -15.48 22.88 1.94
CA GLU A 276 -15.61 24.34 2.20
C GLU A 276 -14.47 24.85 3.11
N LEU A 277 -14.07 24.06 4.11
CA LEU A 277 -12.93 24.40 4.98
C LEU A 277 -11.61 24.27 4.23
N THR A 278 -11.46 23.24 3.40
CA THR A 278 -10.30 23.06 2.51
C THR A 278 -10.14 24.25 1.57
N GLU A 279 -11.21 24.72 0.94
CA GLU A 279 -11.19 25.92 0.08
C GLU A 279 -10.83 27.19 0.87
N LYS A 280 -11.32 27.33 2.10
CA LYS A 280 -10.95 28.45 2.97
C LYS A 280 -9.46 28.44 3.33
N ILE A 281 -8.91 27.27 3.67
CA ILE A 281 -7.46 27.09 3.93
C ILE A 281 -6.65 27.41 2.67
N ALA A 282 -7.12 26.99 1.49
CA ALA A 282 -6.48 27.24 0.19
C ALA A 282 -6.23 28.74 -0.09
N GLN A 283 -7.09 29.63 0.41
CA GLN A 283 -6.91 31.08 0.28
C GLN A 283 -5.69 31.61 1.03
N TYR A 284 -5.31 30.98 2.15
CA TYR A 284 -4.07 31.30 2.86
C TYR A 284 -2.85 30.87 2.03
N HIS A 285 -2.89 29.68 1.43
CA HIS A 285 -1.82 29.20 0.55
C HIS A 285 -1.60 30.15 -0.64
N ALA A 286 -2.69 30.52 -1.32
CA ALA A 286 -2.68 31.49 -2.41
C ALA A 286 -2.03 32.82 -1.99
N LYS A 287 -2.50 33.42 -0.89
CA LYS A 287 -1.98 34.69 -0.35
C LYS A 287 -0.47 34.64 -0.07
N HIS A 288 0.05 33.51 0.39
CA HIS A 288 1.48 33.36 0.69
C HIS A 288 2.31 33.10 -0.56
N LEU A 289 1.83 32.26 -1.48
CA LEU A 289 2.50 31.98 -2.74
C LEU A 289 2.53 33.21 -3.67
N ASP A 290 1.46 34.02 -3.66
CA ASP A 290 1.40 35.32 -4.34
C ASP A 290 2.54 36.25 -3.91
N LYS A 291 2.83 36.33 -2.59
CA LYS A 291 3.87 37.21 -2.04
C LYS A 291 5.26 36.83 -2.54
N ILE A 292 5.52 35.55 -2.81
CA ILE A 292 6.82 35.07 -3.29
C ILE A 292 6.87 34.88 -4.81
N GLY A 293 5.76 35.14 -5.52
CA GLY A 293 5.64 35.07 -6.97
C GLY A 293 5.63 33.65 -7.53
N SER A 294 5.24 32.65 -6.74
CA SER A 294 5.20 31.25 -7.19
C SER A 294 3.90 30.96 -7.95
N LEU A 295 4.01 30.31 -9.11
CA LEU A 295 2.85 29.88 -9.89
C LEU A 295 2.16 28.71 -9.18
N TYR A 296 0.83 28.76 -9.08
CA TYR A 296 0.06 27.70 -8.45
C TYR A 296 -1.31 27.48 -9.11
N TYR A 297 -1.96 26.37 -8.76
CA TYR A 297 -3.34 26.05 -9.15
C TYR A 297 -4.00 25.12 -8.13
N THR A 298 -5.34 25.01 -8.18
CA THR A 298 -6.16 24.18 -7.28
C THR A 298 -7.44 23.74 -8.02
N GLN A 299 -8.20 22.78 -7.51
CA GLN A 299 -9.47 22.26 -8.09
C GLN A 299 -9.40 21.57 -9.46
N GLU A 300 -8.24 21.55 -10.12
CA GLU A 300 -8.09 21.07 -11.50
C GLU A 300 -7.33 19.74 -11.62
N SER A 301 -6.79 19.22 -10.52
CA SER A 301 -6.03 17.96 -10.49
C SER A 301 -6.21 17.20 -9.20
N PHE A 302 -5.87 15.91 -9.26
CA PHE A 302 -6.04 14.94 -8.17
C PHE A 302 -7.52 14.78 -7.75
N ASP A 303 -7.82 13.67 -7.07
CA ASP A 303 -9.16 13.43 -6.54
C ASP A 303 -9.13 13.27 -5.02
N ASP A 304 -10.31 13.43 -4.43
CA ASP A 304 -10.54 13.25 -3.00
C ASP A 304 -11.43 12.01 -2.77
N PHE A 305 -11.12 10.92 -3.50
CA PHE A 305 -11.93 9.70 -3.53
C PHE A 305 -11.40 8.58 -2.63
N TYR A 306 -10.20 8.05 -2.91
CA TYR A 306 -9.67 6.87 -2.20
C TYR A 306 -9.07 7.22 -0.83
N TYR A 307 -9.55 6.60 0.25
CA TYR A 307 -9.06 6.80 1.64
C TYR A 307 -7.73 6.13 1.99
N GLY A 308 -7.00 5.57 1.01
CA GLY A 308 -5.63 5.09 1.24
C GLY A 308 -4.55 6.17 1.23
N LYS A 309 -4.92 7.46 1.04
CA LYS A 309 -4.01 8.60 0.88
C LYS A 309 -4.05 9.54 2.08
N GLY A 310 -2.94 10.24 2.35
CA GLY A 310 -2.83 11.22 3.42
C GLY A 310 -3.73 12.44 3.25
N SER A 311 -4.11 12.72 2.01
CA SER A 311 -4.96 13.86 1.67
C SER A 311 -6.47 13.59 1.79
N THR A 312 -6.89 12.34 2.05
CA THR A 312 -8.30 11.93 2.08
C THR A 312 -8.67 11.10 3.30
N TYR A 313 -7.75 10.27 3.81
CA TYR A 313 -7.93 9.52 5.06
C TYR A 313 -8.35 10.39 6.26
N PRO A 314 -7.82 11.61 6.44
CA PRO A 314 -8.26 12.51 7.52
C PRO A 314 -9.71 12.98 7.35
N ASP A 315 -10.19 13.14 6.11
CA ASP A 315 -11.50 13.74 5.81
C ASP A 315 -12.67 12.87 6.28
N VAL A 316 -12.51 11.54 6.22
CA VAL A 316 -13.48 10.57 6.75
C VAL A 316 -13.41 10.41 8.27
N GLN A 317 -12.57 11.21 8.95
CA GLN A 317 -12.40 11.23 10.40
C GLN A 317 -12.60 12.62 11.02
N GLY A 318 -13.26 13.55 10.31
CA GLY A 318 -13.57 14.87 10.84
C GLY A 318 -12.36 15.80 10.97
N ALA A 319 -11.30 15.51 10.22
CA ALA A 319 -10.14 16.37 10.01
C ALA A 319 -10.14 16.86 8.55
N VAL A 320 -9.25 17.79 8.21
CA VAL A 320 -9.02 18.22 6.83
C VAL A 320 -7.62 17.79 6.39
N GLY A 321 -7.55 16.93 5.38
CA GLY A 321 -6.31 16.63 4.65
C GLY A 321 -5.97 17.77 3.68
N ILE A 322 -4.68 18.05 3.50
CA ILE A 322 -4.16 18.99 2.49
C ILE A 322 -3.01 18.34 1.74
N LEU A 323 -3.23 18.00 0.46
CA LEU A 323 -2.19 17.62 -0.48
C LEU A 323 -1.48 18.88 -1.01
N PHE A 324 -0.16 18.88 -0.96
CA PHE A 324 0.70 19.85 -1.63
C PHE A 324 1.57 19.18 -2.67
N GLU A 325 1.64 19.72 -3.89
CA GLU A 325 2.32 19.10 -5.01
C GLU A 325 3.24 20.14 -5.69
N GLN A 326 4.52 20.14 -5.32
CA GLN A 326 5.54 21.07 -5.81
C GLN A 326 6.20 20.56 -7.10
N ALA A 327 6.47 21.42 -8.09
CA ALA A 327 7.32 21.05 -9.22
C ALA A 327 8.69 20.51 -8.73
N SER A 328 9.06 19.29 -9.11
CA SER A 328 10.29 18.69 -8.62
C SER A 328 11.51 19.25 -9.33
N SER A 329 12.47 19.76 -8.55
CA SER A 329 13.82 20.03 -9.07
C SER A 329 14.57 18.72 -9.36
N ARG A 330 14.16 17.58 -8.78
CA ARG A 330 14.79 16.24 -8.75
C ARG A 330 16.24 16.17 -8.29
N GLY A 331 16.99 17.25 -8.38
CA GLY A 331 18.35 17.39 -7.90
C GLY A 331 18.57 18.82 -7.44
N HIS A 332 19.67 19.46 -7.83
CA HIS A 332 20.03 20.78 -7.33
C HIS A 332 19.56 21.93 -8.25
N LEU A 333 19.55 21.71 -9.55
CA LEU A 333 19.11 22.67 -10.57
C LEU A 333 18.69 21.92 -11.82
N GLN A 334 17.51 22.19 -12.37
CA GLN A 334 17.06 21.57 -13.62
C GLN A 334 16.41 22.60 -14.55
N GLU A 335 16.59 22.44 -15.85
CA GLU A 335 15.84 23.20 -16.86
C GLU A 335 14.36 22.84 -16.77
N SER A 336 13.50 23.87 -16.78
CA SER A 336 12.04 23.72 -16.82
C SER A 336 11.46 24.66 -17.87
N VAL A 337 10.27 24.34 -18.38
CA VAL A 337 9.51 25.18 -19.30
C VAL A 337 9.18 26.56 -18.72
N PHE A 338 9.23 26.71 -17.39
CA PHE A 338 9.03 27.98 -16.67
C PHE A 338 10.34 28.71 -16.33
N GLY A 339 11.48 28.24 -16.84
CA GLY A 339 12.82 28.71 -16.49
C GLY A 339 13.55 27.75 -15.55
N PRO A 340 14.83 28.01 -15.20
CA PRO A 340 15.59 27.10 -14.33
C PRO A 340 14.93 26.92 -12.96
N LEU A 341 14.71 25.66 -12.58
CA LEU A 341 14.11 25.26 -11.31
C LEU A 341 15.20 24.80 -10.34
N SER A 342 15.48 25.61 -9.32
CA SER A 342 16.51 25.30 -8.31
C SER A 342 15.94 24.59 -7.10
N PHE A 343 16.75 23.77 -6.45
CA PHE A 343 16.36 23.09 -5.22
C PHE A 343 15.96 24.06 -4.10
N PRO A 344 16.69 25.16 -3.84
CA PRO A 344 16.23 26.21 -2.93
C PRO A 344 14.83 26.75 -3.22
N PHE A 345 14.48 26.98 -4.49
CA PHE A 345 13.15 27.46 -4.85
C PHE A 345 12.06 26.46 -4.45
N THR A 346 12.27 25.17 -4.74
CA THR A 346 11.30 24.12 -4.39
C THR A 346 11.11 23.99 -2.88
N ILE A 347 12.19 24.08 -2.09
CA ILE A 347 12.16 24.07 -0.62
C ILE A 347 11.39 25.29 -0.09
N ARG A 348 11.64 26.48 -0.67
CA ARG A 348 11.00 27.73 -0.23
C ARG A 348 9.48 27.66 -0.35
N ASN A 349 8.96 27.07 -1.43
CA ASN A 349 7.51 26.93 -1.62
C ASN A 349 6.89 26.01 -0.56
N GLN A 350 7.49 24.83 -0.30
CA GLN A 350 7.00 23.90 0.73
C GLN A 350 7.04 24.51 2.15
N PHE A 351 8.11 25.25 2.45
CA PHE A 351 8.20 25.98 3.72
C PHE A 351 7.14 27.10 3.80
N THR A 352 6.94 27.83 2.70
CA THR A 352 5.93 28.90 2.62
C THR A 352 4.53 28.37 2.87
N THR A 353 4.18 27.21 2.30
CA THR A 353 2.88 26.59 2.55
C THR A 353 2.75 26.06 3.97
N SER A 354 3.82 25.56 4.60
CA SER A 354 3.85 25.24 6.03
C SER A 354 3.49 26.45 6.91
N LEU A 355 4.03 27.64 6.60
CA LEU A 355 3.70 28.89 7.30
C LEU A 355 2.25 29.34 7.06
N SER A 356 1.76 29.22 5.84
CA SER A 356 0.37 29.58 5.53
C SER A 356 -0.65 28.64 6.18
N SER A 357 -0.33 27.34 6.32
CA SER A 357 -1.15 26.39 7.08
C SER A 357 -1.19 26.73 8.56
N PHE A 358 -0.07 27.21 9.13
CA PHE A 358 -0.03 27.72 10.50
C PHE A 358 -0.94 28.94 10.69
N GLU A 359 -0.89 29.91 9.77
CA GLU A 359 -1.79 31.09 9.81
C GLU A 359 -3.27 30.66 9.74
N ALA A 360 -3.60 29.73 8.82
CA ALA A 360 -4.95 29.19 8.70
C ALA A 360 -5.39 28.46 9.99
N ALA A 361 -4.54 27.58 10.53
CA ALA A 361 -4.81 26.84 11.75
C ALA A 361 -5.07 27.76 12.94
N LYS A 362 -4.28 28.83 13.07
CA LYS A 362 -4.47 29.85 14.12
C LYS A 362 -5.82 30.55 13.99
N GLU A 363 -6.11 31.10 12.82
CA GLU A 363 -7.32 31.90 12.61
C GLU A 363 -8.61 31.06 12.61
N MET A 364 -8.50 29.78 12.27
CA MET A 364 -9.63 28.85 12.17
C MET A 364 -9.75 27.89 13.36
N ARG A 365 -8.99 28.07 14.45
CA ARG A 365 -8.94 27.15 15.61
C ARG A 365 -10.32 26.69 16.09
N GLN A 366 -11.19 27.64 16.44
CA GLN A 366 -12.52 27.33 16.96
C GLN A 366 -13.43 26.68 15.91
N GLU A 367 -13.32 27.13 14.65
CA GLU A 367 -14.10 26.58 13.52
C GLU A 367 -13.72 25.13 13.24
N MET A 368 -12.42 24.80 13.26
CA MET A 368 -11.91 23.45 13.04
C MET A 368 -12.24 22.49 14.18
N ASN A 369 -12.18 22.94 15.44
CA ASN A 369 -12.62 22.12 16.58
C ASN A 369 -14.15 21.93 16.59
N THR A 370 -14.90 22.95 16.19
CA THR A 370 -16.36 22.86 16.01
C THR A 370 -16.72 21.87 14.91
N TYR A 371 -16.06 21.95 13.75
CA TYR A 371 -16.26 21.01 12.64
C TYR A 371 -16.01 19.57 13.07
N MET A 372 -14.90 19.29 13.78
CA MET A 372 -14.62 17.95 14.27
C MET A 372 -15.76 17.44 15.16
N ARG A 373 -16.20 18.22 16.16
CA ARG A 373 -17.33 17.85 17.02
C ARG A 373 -18.58 17.52 16.20
N ASP A 374 -18.93 18.41 15.28
CA ASP A 374 -20.19 18.33 14.56
C ASP A 374 -20.17 17.15 13.56
N PHE A 375 -19.01 16.85 12.95
CA PHE A 375 -18.80 15.63 12.16
C PHE A 375 -19.19 14.36 12.93
N TYR A 376 -18.76 14.21 14.17
CA TYR A 376 -19.07 13.01 14.98
C TYR A 376 -20.51 13.00 15.52
N LYS A 377 -21.13 14.16 15.71
CA LYS A 377 -22.58 14.26 15.98
C LYS A 377 -23.40 13.82 14.78
N ASP A 378 -23.03 14.26 13.58
CA ASP A 378 -23.68 13.88 12.34
C ASP A 378 -23.50 12.38 12.07
N ALA A 379 -22.29 11.85 12.26
CA ALA A 379 -22.03 10.40 12.15
C ALA A 379 -22.92 9.58 13.11
N ALA A 380 -23.11 10.04 14.35
CA ALA A 380 -24.00 9.37 15.31
C ALA A 380 -25.48 9.45 14.89
N SER A 381 -25.92 10.57 14.30
CA SER A 381 -27.26 10.74 13.75
C SER A 381 -27.50 9.83 12.53
N GLU A 382 -26.54 9.77 11.61
CA GLU A 382 -26.55 8.88 10.45
C GLU A 382 -26.63 7.41 10.89
N PHE A 383 -25.82 7.00 11.87
CA PHE A 383 -25.91 5.67 12.48
C PHE A 383 -27.29 5.38 13.08
N GLY A 384 -27.90 6.36 13.75
CA GLY A 384 -29.25 6.24 14.30
C GLY A 384 -30.27 5.78 13.25
N ASN A 385 -30.12 6.31 12.03
CA ASN A 385 -30.98 6.01 10.88
C ASN A 385 -30.54 4.78 10.05
N ASP A 386 -29.32 4.26 10.21
CA ASP A 386 -28.86 3.06 9.49
C ASP A 386 -29.60 1.81 10.01
N PRO A 387 -30.30 1.03 9.15
CA PRO A 387 -30.94 -0.21 9.59
C PRO A 387 -29.92 -1.28 10.04
N ASN A 388 -28.66 -1.15 9.60
CA ASN A 388 -27.56 -2.02 9.99
C ASN A 388 -26.87 -1.43 11.22
N LYS A 389 -26.60 -2.29 12.20
CA LYS A 389 -26.00 -1.93 13.49
C LYS A 389 -24.62 -2.55 13.71
N ALA A 390 -24.29 -3.62 13.00
CA ALA A 390 -22.95 -4.20 12.98
C ALA A 390 -22.64 -4.81 11.61
N ILE A 391 -21.38 -5.15 11.40
CA ILE A 391 -20.92 -6.02 10.32
C ILE A 391 -20.22 -7.22 10.96
N ILE A 392 -20.55 -8.43 10.51
CA ILE A 392 -19.80 -9.64 10.83
C ILE A 392 -18.99 -10.05 9.62
N PHE A 393 -17.76 -10.53 9.84
CA PHE A 393 -16.95 -11.14 8.79
C PHE A 393 -16.16 -12.35 9.31
N GLY A 394 -15.79 -13.27 8.43
CA GLY A 394 -15.02 -14.46 8.76
C GLY A 394 -14.78 -15.39 7.56
N ASP A 395 -14.06 -16.48 7.77
CA ASP A 395 -13.92 -17.58 6.81
C ASP A 395 -13.98 -18.91 7.57
N LEU A 396 -14.64 -19.93 6.98
CA LEU A 396 -14.82 -21.22 7.65
C LEU A 396 -13.53 -22.05 7.69
N ASP A 397 -12.58 -21.78 6.80
CA ASP A 397 -11.39 -22.60 6.57
C ASP A 397 -10.06 -21.85 6.74
N ASP A 398 -10.12 -20.55 7.08
CA ASP A 398 -8.93 -19.69 7.17
C ASP A 398 -9.06 -18.63 8.28
N LYS A 399 -8.61 -18.99 9.48
CA LYS A 399 -8.60 -18.06 10.63
C LYS A 399 -7.61 -16.92 10.44
N SER A 400 -6.54 -17.15 9.67
CA SER A 400 -5.47 -16.19 9.44
C SER A 400 -5.92 -14.98 8.61
N ARG A 401 -6.68 -15.18 7.53
CA ARG A 401 -7.22 -14.06 6.73
C ARG A 401 -8.20 -13.22 7.53
N SER A 402 -9.06 -13.85 8.33
CA SER A 402 -9.96 -13.12 9.23
C SER A 402 -9.19 -12.32 10.27
N HIS A 403 -8.13 -12.89 10.84
CA HIS A 403 -7.23 -12.18 11.76
C HIS A 403 -6.59 -10.94 11.11
N HIS A 404 -6.08 -11.02 9.88
CA HIS A 404 -5.42 -9.86 9.25
C HIS A 404 -6.35 -8.69 8.94
N LEU A 405 -7.62 -8.95 8.58
CA LEU A 405 -8.60 -7.87 8.45
C LEU A 405 -8.94 -7.26 9.83
N ALA A 406 -9.05 -8.10 10.86
CA ALA A 406 -9.25 -7.65 12.23
C ALA A 406 -8.07 -6.80 12.76
N ASP A 407 -6.81 -7.20 12.51
CA ASP A 407 -5.62 -6.41 12.87
C ASP A 407 -5.66 -5.04 12.21
N MET A 408 -5.92 -4.99 10.89
CA MET A 408 -6.06 -3.74 10.14
C MET A 408 -7.11 -2.81 10.76
N ILE A 409 -8.27 -3.34 11.14
CA ILE A 409 -9.35 -2.58 11.77
C ILE A 409 -8.93 -2.01 13.13
N LEU A 410 -8.24 -2.81 13.96
CA LEU A 410 -7.80 -2.40 15.30
C LEU A 410 -6.80 -1.23 15.29
N HIS A 411 -5.98 -1.07 14.24
CA HIS A 411 -5.08 0.09 14.11
C HIS A 411 -5.81 1.43 14.00
N HIS A 412 -7.10 1.42 13.66
CA HIS A 412 -7.90 2.62 13.50
C HIS A 412 -8.75 2.98 14.73
N GLU A 413 -8.46 2.35 15.89
CA GLU A 413 -9.26 2.44 17.12
C GLU A 413 -10.73 2.11 16.88
N ILE A 414 -11.00 1.13 16.00
CA ILE A 414 -12.34 0.62 15.76
C ILE A 414 -12.59 -0.51 16.76
N ASP A 415 -13.69 -0.41 17.51
CA ASP A 415 -14.14 -1.46 18.42
C ASP A 415 -14.41 -2.74 17.61
N LEU A 416 -13.87 -3.85 18.09
CA LEU A 416 -13.95 -5.16 17.44
C LEU A 416 -14.28 -6.24 18.48
N TYR A 417 -15.07 -7.22 18.09
CA TYR A 417 -15.48 -8.31 18.96
C TYR A 417 -15.32 -9.66 18.27
N LYS A 418 -14.98 -10.70 19.03
CA LYS A 418 -15.05 -12.10 18.59
C LYS A 418 -16.36 -12.73 19.05
N LEU A 419 -16.79 -13.75 18.34
CA LEU A 419 -17.94 -14.56 18.72
C LEU A 419 -17.56 -15.52 19.87
N LYS A 420 -18.48 -15.79 20.80
CA LYS A 420 -18.31 -16.83 21.86
C LYS A 420 -18.81 -18.21 21.46
N GLN A 421 -19.62 -18.27 20.41
CA GLN A 421 -20.21 -19.49 19.88
C GLN A 421 -20.47 -19.32 18.39
N ASP A 422 -20.54 -20.44 17.68
CA ASP A 422 -20.88 -20.45 16.26
C ASP A 422 -22.30 -19.93 16.05
N ILE A 423 -22.49 -19.14 15.01
CA ILE A 423 -23.81 -18.61 14.64
C ILE A 423 -24.08 -18.80 13.15
N THR A 424 -25.37 -18.87 12.81
CA THR A 424 -25.82 -18.83 11.42
C THR A 424 -26.70 -17.61 11.20
N VAL A 425 -26.32 -16.76 10.25
CA VAL A 425 -27.06 -15.55 9.88
C VAL A 425 -27.51 -15.66 8.43
N ASN A 426 -28.82 -15.62 8.19
CA ASN A 426 -29.45 -15.81 6.86
C ASN A 426 -28.87 -16.99 6.05
N GLY A 427 -28.65 -18.14 6.70
CA GLY A 427 -28.11 -19.34 6.07
C GLY A 427 -26.58 -19.37 5.90
N LYS A 428 -25.87 -18.35 6.38
CA LYS A 428 -24.41 -18.26 6.35
C LYS A 428 -23.84 -18.53 7.74
N GLU A 429 -22.92 -19.49 7.84
CA GLU A 429 -22.27 -19.87 9.08
C GLU A 429 -21.05 -18.98 9.38
N PHE A 430 -20.88 -18.63 10.65
CA PHE A 430 -19.71 -17.92 11.19
C PHE A 430 -19.25 -18.64 12.46
N GLN A 431 -18.00 -19.12 12.46
CA GLN A 431 -17.42 -19.88 13.57
C GLN A 431 -16.75 -18.97 14.59
N ALA A 432 -16.87 -19.33 15.88
CA ALA A 432 -16.40 -18.51 17.00
C ALA A 432 -14.93 -18.12 16.88
N GLU A 433 -14.08 -19.09 16.55
CA GLU A 433 -12.62 -18.96 16.44
C GLU A 433 -12.15 -18.23 15.16
N LYS A 434 -13.06 -17.92 14.22
CA LYS A 434 -12.70 -17.45 12.87
C LYS A 434 -13.49 -16.23 12.40
N ALA A 435 -14.35 -15.67 13.23
CA ALA A 435 -15.23 -14.57 12.85
C ALA A 435 -15.21 -13.43 13.87
N PHE A 436 -15.35 -12.22 13.34
CA PHE A 436 -15.36 -10.99 14.11
C PHE A 436 -16.57 -10.13 13.78
N VAL A 437 -16.98 -9.34 14.76
CA VAL A 437 -18.12 -8.41 14.68
C VAL A 437 -17.61 -6.99 14.94
N VAL A 438 -17.93 -6.10 14.01
CA VAL A 438 -17.64 -4.65 14.09
C VAL A 438 -18.97 -3.93 14.33
N PRO A 439 -19.23 -3.41 15.55
CA PRO A 439 -20.39 -2.55 15.78
C PRO A 439 -20.27 -1.23 15.02
N LEU A 440 -21.38 -0.68 14.54
CA LEU A 440 -21.40 0.61 13.84
C LEU A 440 -21.61 1.81 14.78
N ASN A 441 -22.01 1.57 16.04
CA ASN A 441 -22.29 2.62 17.03
C ASN A 441 -21.02 3.15 17.72
N GLN A 442 -20.10 3.70 16.94
CA GLN A 442 -18.82 4.21 17.43
C GLN A 442 -18.37 5.41 16.59
N PRO A 443 -17.43 6.25 17.08
CA PRO A 443 -17.00 7.44 16.37
C PRO A 443 -16.55 7.17 14.92
N GLN A 444 -15.94 6.01 14.68
CA GLN A 444 -15.39 5.59 13.39
C GLN A 444 -16.45 5.15 12.37
N TYR A 445 -17.75 5.36 12.62
CA TYR A 445 -18.86 4.95 11.75
C TYR A 445 -18.59 5.18 10.26
N LYS A 446 -18.19 6.40 9.85
CA LYS A 446 -17.93 6.71 8.44
C LYS A 446 -16.73 5.99 7.86
N LEU A 447 -15.65 5.82 8.62
CA LEU A 447 -14.47 5.05 8.19
C LEU A 447 -14.83 3.57 8.01
N ILE A 448 -15.60 2.99 8.94
CA ILE A 448 -16.11 1.61 8.82
C ILE A 448 -16.98 1.47 7.57
N LYS A 449 -17.85 2.44 7.28
CA LYS A 449 -18.63 2.43 6.03
C LYS A 449 -17.71 2.43 4.81
N GLY A 450 -16.66 3.26 4.78
CA GLY A 450 -15.68 3.29 3.69
C GLY A 450 -14.92 1.98 3.51
N MET A 451 -14.56 1.28 4.60
CA MET A 451 -13.85 -0.01 4.54
C MET A 451 -14.70 -1.14 3.95
N PHE A 452 -16.03 -1.08 4.13
CA PHE A 452 -16.97 -2.14 3.78
C PHE A 452 -17.95 -1.76 2.66
N GLU A 453 -17.79 -0.59 2.02
CA GLU A 453 -18.73 -0.16 0.99
C GLU A 453 -18.57 -0.93 -0.32
N GLU A 454 -19.69 -1.06 -1.03
CA GLU A 454 -19.77 -1.54 -2.39
C GLU A 454 -20.39 -0.42 -3.21
N ARG A 455 -19.73 0.01 -4.29
CA ARG A 455 -20.16 1.16 -5.08
C ARG A 455 -19.89 0.90 -6.55
N THR A 456 -20.90 1.13 -7.39
CA THR A 456 -20.79 1.04 -8.86
C THR A 456 -21.26 2.32 -9.56
N GLU A 457 -21.77 3.29 -8.79
CA GLU A 457 -22.27 4.57 -9.29
C GLU A 457 -21.44 5.73 -8.73
N PHE A 458 -21.07 6.65 -9.62
CA PHE A 458 -20.17 7.76 -9.35
C PHE A 458 -20.63 9.00 -10.13
N GLU A 459 -20.36 10.19 -9.59
CA GLU A 459 -20.62 11.45 -10.26
C GLU A 459 -19.69 11.67 -11.46
N ASP A 460 -18.42 11.28 -11.31
CA ASP A 460 -17.38 11.30 -12.34
C ASP A 460 -16.89 9.87 -12.61
N SER A 461 -16.45 9.62 -13.84
CA SER A 461 -15.89 8.33 -14.31
C SER A 461 -14.37 8.26 -14.21
N LEU A 462 -13.74 9.35 -13.79
CA LEU A 462 -12.29 9.50 -13.76
C LEU A 462 -11.78 9.39 -12.33
N PHE A 463 -10.79 8.53 -12.14
CA PHE A 463 -10.14 8.30 -10.86
C PHE A 463 -8.64 8.51 -11.02
N TYR A 464 -8.06 9.23 -10.08
CA TYR A 464 -6.62 9.45 -9.98
C TYR A 464 -5.89 8.17 -9.52
N ASP A 465 -6.53 7.38 -8.65
CA ASP A 465 -5.98 6.12 -8.16
C ASP A 465 -6.92 4.93 -8.43
N VAL A 466 -7.72 4.52 -7.44
CA VAL A 466 -8.62 3.37 -7.53
C VAL A 466 -10.07 3.81 -7.31
N SER A 467 -11.01 3.04 -7.87
CA SER A 467 -12.45 3.29 -7.75
C SER A 467 -13.15 2.37 -6.73
N ALA A 468 -12.47 1.34 -6.22
CA ALA A 468 -12.97 0.44 -5.17
C ALA A 468 -11.85 -0.22 -4.35
N TRP A 469 -12.17 -0.60 -3.12
CA TRP A 469 -11.23 -1.24 -2.17
C TRP A 469 -11.91 -2.11 -1.09
N THR A 470 -13.19 -2.50 -1.28
CA THR A 470 -14.02 -3.25 -0.32
C THR A 470 -13.22 -4.34 0.41
N LEU A 471 -12.90 -4.14 1.69
CA LEU A 471 -11.89 -4.94 2.39
C LEU A 471 -12.28 -6.42 2.51
N PRO A 472 -13.53 -6.80 2.87
CA PRO A 472 -13.89 -8.21 2.90
C PRO A 472 -13.67 -8.94 1.56
N MET A 473 -13.89 -8.26 0.43
CA MET A 473 -13.62 -8.81 -0.90
C MET A 473 -12.12 -8.97 -1.15
N ALA A 474 -11.30 -7.98 -0.76
CA ALA A 474 -9.85 -8.04 -0.86
C ALA A 474 -9.24 -9.22 -0.07
N PHE A 475 -9.88 -9.61 1.03
CA PHE A 475 -9.48 -10.76 1.85
C PHE A 475 -10.21 -12.07 1.46
N ASN A 476 -11.12 -12.02 0.49
CA ASN A 476 -12.01 -13.13 0.12
C ASN A 476 -12.72 -13.75 1.35
N LEU A 477 -13.24 -12.88 2.23
CA LEU A 477 -13.96 -13.23 3.44
C LEU A 477 -15.46 -13.16 3.22
N ASP A 478 -16.16 -14.03 3.92
CA ASP A 478 -17.58 -13.91 4.08
C ASP A 478 -17.89 -12.73 5.01
N TYR A 479 -18.86 -11.89 4.65
CA TYR A 479 -19.31 -10.80 5.51
C TYR A 479 -20.81 -10.53 5.35
N MET A 480 -21.41 -9.96 6.39
CA MET A 480 -22.82 -9.60 6.42
C MET A 480 -23.09 -8.39 7.31
N LYS A 481 -24.05 -7.55 6.90
CA LYS A 481 -24.59 -6.47 7.74
C LYS A 481 -25.66 -7.03 8.67
N LEU A 482 -25.59 -6.69 9.95
CA LEU A 482 -26.47 -7.18 11.01
C LEU A 482 -27.41 -6.06 11.48
N ASN A 483 -28.71 -6.36 11.62
CA ASN A 483 -29.66 -5.44 12.27
C ASN A 483 -29.68 -5.66 13.80
N SER A 484 -30.39 -4.78 14.54
CA SER A 484 -30.47 -4.86 16.02
C SER A 484 -30.98 -6.21 16.54
N ARG A 485 -31.92 -6.84 15.83
CA ARG A 485 -32.49 -8.13 16.25
C ARG A 485 -31.43 -9.24 16.18
N ILE A 486 -30.63 -9.26 15.13
CA ILE A 486 -29.59 -10.28 14.92
C ILE A 486 -28.40 -10.03 15.86
N MET A 487 -27.99 -8.77 16.03
CA MET A 487 -26.90 -8.40 16.95
C MET A 487 -27.18 -8.88 18.38
N ASN A 488 -28.41 -8.73 18.88
CA ASN A 488 -28.78 -9.17 20.23
C ASN A 488 -28.77 -10.70 20.42
N LEU A 489 -28.65 -11.48 19.34
CA LEU A 489 -28.52 -12.94 19.40
C LEU A 489 -27.06 -13.41 19.46
N ALA A 490 -26.10 -12.53 19.13
CA ALA A 490 -24.68 -12.87 19.13
C ALA A 490 -24.09 -12.64 20.52
N GLU A 491 -23.62 -13.70 21.16
CA GLU A 491 -22.76 -13.59 22.33
C GLU A 491 -21.34 -13.27 21.86
N VAL A 492 -20.81 -12.13 22.31
CA VAL A 492 -19.52 -11.62 21.85
C VAL A 492 -18.61 -11.24 23.02
N GLU A 493 -17.31 -11.16 22.72
CA GLU A 493 -16.26 -10.69 23.62
C GLU A 493 -15.41 -9.64 22.91
N GLU A 494 -15.10 -8.55 23.59
CA GLU A 494 -14.28 -7.46 23.04
C GLU A 494 -12.86 -7.96 22.75
N VAL A 495 -12.30 -7.50 21.63
CA VAL A 495 -10.92 -7.76 21.22
C VAL A 495 -10.11 -6.49 21.38
N THR A 496 -9.03 -6.55 22.15
CA THR A 496 -8.10 -5.43 22.30
C THR A 496 -6.85 -5.68 21.49
N LYS A 497 -6.21 -4.61 21.00
CA LYS A 497 -4.94 -4.68 20.27
C LYS A 497 -3.80 -5.30 21.10
N ALA A 498 -3.82 -5.14 22.43
CA ALA A 498 -2.75 -5.64 23.30
C ALA A 498 -2.73 -7.18 23.39
N ASP A 499 -3.89 -7.82 23.27
CA ASP A 499 -4.05 -9.28 23.40
C ASP A 499 -4.27 -9.96 22.03
N PHE A 500 -4.14 -9.21 20.92
CA PHE A 500 -4.43 -9.71 19.58
C PHE A 500 -3.22 -10.41 18.97
N GLU A 501 -2.99 -11.66 19.37
CA GLU A 501 -1.96 -12.53 18.81
C GLU A 501 -2.41 -13.23 17.53
N MET A 502 -1.44 -13.58 16.69
CA MET A 502 -1.67 -14.49 15.55
C MET A 502 -2.30 -15.81 16.03
N PRO A 503 -3.31 -16.33 15.33
CA PRO A 503 -3.91 -17.62 15.67
C PRO A 503 -2.89 -18.74 15.57
N LYS A 504 -2.89 -19.64 16.57
CA LYS A 504 -1.99 -20.81 16.63
C LYS A 504 -2.68 -22.03 16.02
N GLY A 505 -1.89 -22.90 15.41
CA GLY A 505 -2.32 -24.22 14.95
C GLY A 505 -1.91 -25.29 15.95
N GLU A 506 -2.46 -26.48 15.79
CA GLU A 506 -2.15 -27.64 16.64
C GLU A 506 -1.84 -28.91 15.85
N VAL A 507 -1.32 -29.92 16.55
CA VAL A 507 -1.18 -31.28 16.01
C VAL A 507 -2.21 -32.18 16.67
N ILE A 508 -3.10 -32.73 15.86
CA ILE A 508 -4.20 -33.59 16.27
C ILE A 508 -3.76 -35.04 16.10
N GLY A 509 -3.71 -35.79 17.21
CA GLY A 509 -3.31 -37.20 17.26
C GLY A 509 -1.86 -37.43 17.72
N ASP A 510 -1.45 -38.71 17.80
CA ASP A 510 -0.23 -39.12 18.50
C ASP A 510 1.08 -38.98 17.70
N SER A 511 2.22 -39.01 18.41
CA SER A 511 3.57 -38.95 17.82
C SER A 511 3.99 -40.18 17.02
N GLY A 512 3.25 -41.30 17.13
CA GLY A 512 3.50 -42.57 16.44
C GLY A 512 2.88 -42.67 15.04
N ALA A 513 2.64 -41.54 14.38
CA ALA A 513 1.90 -41.48 13.11
C ALA A 513 2.65 -42.15 11.94
N TYR A 514 1.90 -42.79 11.04
CA TYR A 514 2.40 -43.25 9.74
C TYR A 514 2.82 -42.06 8.85
N ALA A 515 2.04 -40.97 8.88
CA ALA A 515 2.34 -39.70 8.23
C ALA A 515 1.58 -38.57 8.93
N TYR A 516 1.93 -37.32 8.65
CA TYR A 516 1.10 -36.17 9.03
C TYR A 516 0.42 -35.59 7.80
N ALA A 517 -0.71 -34.92 7.98
CA ALA A 517 -1.39 -34.20 6.92
C ALA A 517 -1.88 -32.83 7.38
N PHE A 518 -1.93 -31.85 6.47
CA PHE A 518 -2.60 -30.57 6.71
C PHE A 518 -3.33 -30.11 5.43
N GLU A 519 -4.48 -29.45 5.61
CA GLU A 519 -5.22 -28.88 4.49
C GLU A 519 -4.57 -27.59 3.99
N TRP A 520 -4.70 -27.32 2.69
CA TRP A 520 -4.13 -26.13 2.05
C TRP A 520 -4.99 -24.86 2.21
N SER A 521 -6.05 -24.93 3.00
CA SER A 521 -7.07 -23.87 3.12
C SER A 521 -6.64 -22.70 4.01
N GLU A 522 -5.79 -22.92 5.00
CA GLU A 522 -5.23 -21.85 5.84
C GLU A 522 -4.25 -20.97 5.04
N TYR A 523 -4.23 -19.66 5.31
CA TYR A 523 -3.42 -18.69 4.55
C TYR A 523 -1.94 -19.04 4.54
N TYR A 524 -1.40 -19.49 5.69
CA TYR A 524 0.01 -19.80 5.88
C TYR A 524 0.39 -21.26 5.59
N ALA A 525 -0.50 -22.06 4.99
CA ALA A 525 -0.17 -23.40 4.50
C ALA A 525 1.11 -23.42 3.60
N PRO A 526 1.35 -22.45 2.70
CA PRO A 526 2.60 -22.36 1.95
C PRO A 526 3.85 -22.16 2.82
N LYS A 527 3.77 -21.33 3.88
CA LYS A 527 4.85 -21.11 4.84
C LYS A 527 5.18 -22.39 5.60
N ALA A 528 4.14 -23.07 6.10
CA ALA A 528 4.28 -24.35 6.80
C ALA A 528 4.94 -25.40 5.90
N ALA A 529 4.50 -25.50 4.64
CA ALA A 529 5.07 -26.41 3.66
C ALA A 529 6.55 -26.12 3.39
N TYR A 530 6.90 -24.85 3.18
CA TYR A 530 8.29 -24.46 2.91
C TYR A 530 9.19 -24.80 4.11
N LYS A 531 8.78 -24.47 5.33
CA LYS A 531 9.55 -24.76 6.55
C LYS A 531 9.80 -26.26 6.72
N LEU A 532 8.82 -27.10 6.42
CA LEU A 532 8.98 -28.56 6.48
C LEU A 532 9.95 -29.08 5.41
N MET A 533 9.88 -28.55 4.19
CA MET A 533 10.84 -28.89 3.12
C MET A 533 12.27 -28.43 3.45
N GLU A 534 12.43 -27.29 4.11
CA GLU A 534 13.74 -26.81 4.62
C GLU A 534 14.32 -27.75 5.70
N LYS A 535 13.46 -28.41 6.49
CA LYS A 535 13.87 -29.45 7.44
C LYS A 535 14.17 -30.80 6.77
N GLY A 536 13.97 -30.91 5.46
CA GLY A 536 14.26 -32.12 4.68
C GLY A 536 13.12 -33.14 4.67
N TYR A 537 11.93 -32.80 5.18
CA TYR A 537 10.79 -33.71 5.10
C TYR A 537 10.24 -33.78 3.67
N MET A 538 9.78 -34.98 3.29
CA MET A 538 9.09 -35.21 2.03
C MET A 538 7.64 -34.76 2.13
N LEU A 539 7.29 -33.80 1.30
CA LEU A 539 5.92 -33.31 1.14
C LEU A 539 5.30 -33.88 -0.13
N ARG A 540 4.02 -34.24 -0.05
CA ARG A 540 3.25 -34.77 -1.18
C ARG A 540 1.87 -34.14 -1.20
N VAL A 541 1.34 -33.80 -2.37
CA VAL A 541 0.01 -33.19 -2.52
C VAL A 541 -1.00 -34.20 -3.04
N SER A 542 -2.19 -34.24 -2.46
CA SER A 542 -3.28 -35.08 -2.97
C SER A 542 -4.13 -34.34 -4.01
N HIS A 543 -4.33 -34.94 -5.18
CA HIS A 543 -5.24 -34.44 -6.23
C HIS A 543 -6.68 -34.95 -6.08
N THR A 544 -6.93 -35.78 -5.07
CA THR A 544 -8.25 -36.36 -4.76
C THR A 544 -8.56 -36.26 -3.27
N GLU A 545 -9.83 -36.42 -2.93
CA GLU A 545 -10.28 -36.48 -1.53
C GLU A 545 -9.99 -37.87 -0.94
N PHE A 546 -9.74 -37.92 0.36
CA PHE A 546 -9.61 -39.16 1.11
C PHE A 546 -10.07 -38.99 2.56
N ASN A 547 -10.37 -40.10 3.23
CA ASN A 547 -10.83 -40.10 4.62
C ASN A 547 -10.00 -41.09 5.44
N VAL A 548 -9.63 -40.69 6.65
CA VAL A 548 -8.95 -41.56 7.62
C VAL A 548 -9.97 -42.25 8.56
N GLU A 549 -9.60 -43.37 9.19
CA GLU A 549 -10.52 -44.19 10.02
C GLU A 549 -11.18 -43.42 11.18
N GLU A 550 -10.58 -42.31 11.64
CA GLU A 550 -11.10 -41.44 12.71
C GLU A 550 -12.17 -40.43 12.24
N GLY A 551 -12.62 -40.50 10.98
CA GLY A 551 -13.74 -39.70 10.47
C GLY A 551 -13.38 -38.32 9.91
N LYS A 552 -12.10 -37.94 9.87
CA LYS A 552 -11.64 -36.72 9.19
C LYS A 552 -11.54 -36.93 7.67
N SER A 553 -12.21 -36.05 6.92
CA SER A 553 -12.09 -35.93 5.47
C SER A 553 -11.04 -34.88 5.09
N PHE A 554 -10.26 -35.17 4.06
CA PHE A 554 -9.24 -34.28 3.51
C PHE A 554 -9.57 -33.92 2.06
N ARG A 555 -9.49 -32.62 1.74
CA ARG A 555 -9.79 -32.10 0.41
C ARG A 555 -8.61 -32.17 -0.55
N ARG A 556 -8.89 -31.94 -1.84
CA ARG A 556 -7.86 -31.73 -2.86
C ARG A 556 -6.89 -30.62 -2.42
N GLY A 557 -5.61 -30.82 -2.71
CA GLY A 557 -4.54 -29.93 -2.25
C GLY A 557 -3.98 -30.26 -0.87
N THR A 558 -4.60 -31.18 -0.11
CA THR A 558 -4.04 -31.63 1.18
C THR A 558 -2.61 -32.11 1.02
N ILE A 559 -1.75 -31.67 1.94
CA ILE A 559 -0.34 -32.01 1.97
C ILE A 559 -0.11 -33.13 2.97
N LEU A 560 0.58 -34.17 2.53
CA LEU A 560 1.11 -35.25 3.35
C LEU A 560 2.59 -34.98 3.66
N VAL A 561 2.98 -35.18 4.91
CA VAL A 561 4.34 -34.97 5.41
C VAL A 561 4.87 -36.30 5.93
N SER A 562 6.05 -36.68 5.47
CA SER A 562 6.72 -37.94 5.84
C SER A 562 8.23 -37.80 5.70
N GLN A 563 9.00 -38.75 6.21
CA GLN A 563 10.47 -38.65 6.18
C GLN A 563 11.12 -39.05 4.85
N GLY A 564 10.33 -39.52 3.87
CA GLY A 564 10.85 -40.07 2.62
C GLY A 564 11.25 -41.54 2.75
N HIS A 565 11.30 -42.24 1.62
CA HIS A 565 11.68 -43.66 1.64
C HIS A 565 13.17 -43.82 2.00
N GLY A 566 13.45 -44.69 2.98
CA GLY A 566 14.82 -45.05 3.37
C GLY A 566 15.56 -44.00 4.21
N ALA A 567 14.91 -42.90 4.58
CA ALA A 567 15.45 -41.97 5.57
C ALA A 567 15.41 -42.58 6.98
N GLU A 568 16.40 -42.24 7.82
CA GLU A 568 16.36 -42.60 9.24
C GLU A 568 15.22 -41.86 9.95
N ALA A 569 14.50 -42.57 10.81
CA ALA A 569 13.43 -42.02 11.63
C ALA A 569 13.93 -40.82 12.48
N ASP A 570 13.57 -39.59 12.12
CA ASP A 570 13.74 -38.39 12.94
C ASP A 570 12.78 -38.44 14.14
N PRO A 571 13.27 -38.64 15.38
CA PRO A 571 12.43 -38.70 16.57
C PRO A 571 11.80 -37.35 16.93
N ASN A 572 12.27 -36.24 16.33
CA ASN A 572 11.79 -34.89 16.63
C ASN A 572 10.76 -34.38 15.60
N MET A 573 10.34 -35.22 14.65
CA MET A 573 9.40 -34.81 13.61
C MET A 573 8.10 -34.25 14.17
N HIS A 574 7.49 -34.93 15.15
CA HIS A 574 6.27 -34.48 15.81
C HIS A 574 6.46 -33.10 16.47
N GLN A 575 7.54 -32.90 17.22
CA GLN A 575 7.85 -31.63 17.88
C GLN A 575 8.13 -30.50 16.87
N THR A 576 8.77 -30.83 15.75
CA THR A 576 9.03 -29.86 14.68
C THR A 576 7.73 -29.43 14.02
N ILE A 577 6.82 -30.37 13.75
CA ILE A 577 5.49 -30.07 13.21
C ILE A 577 4.67 -29.27 14.21
N GLN A 578 4.68 -29.62 15.51
CA GLN A 578 4.02 -28.86 16.58
C GLN A 578 4.45 -27.39 16.59
N LYS A 579 5.76 -27.15 16.55
CA LYS A 579 6.29 -25.78 16.50
C LYS A 579 5.85 -25.03 15.23
N ILE A 580 5.84 -25.70 14.08
CA ILE A 580 5.39 -25.09 12.82
C ILE A 580 3.89 -24.81 12.84
N ALA A 581 3.06 -25.69 13.42
CA ALA A 581 1.63 -25.48 13.61
C ALA A 581 1.38 -24.22 14.45
N GLU A 582 2.05 -24.09 15.59
CA GLU A 582 1.95 -22.91 16.47
C GLU A 582 2.39 -21.61 15.78
N GLU A 583 3.49 -21.65 15.01
CA GLU A 583 4.02 -20.49 14.28
C GLU A 583 3.17 -20.04 13.09
N THR A 584 2.39 -20.95 12.49
CA THR A 584 1.71 -20.70 11.22
C THR A 584 0.19 -20.64 11.32
N GLY A 585 -0.39 -21.10 12.43
CA GLY A 585 -1.84 -21.25 12.53
C GLY A 585 -2.39 -22.50 11.83
N VAL A 586 -1.54 -23.29 11.17
CA VAL A 586 -1.99 -24.47 10.39
C VAL A 586 -2.15 -25.68 11.30
N ASP A 587 -3.32 -26.32 11.24
CA ASP A 587 -3.57 -27.56 11.98
C ASP A 587 -3.07 -28.78 11.20
N PHE A 588 -2.36 -29.66 11.91
CA PHE A 588 -1.81 -30.91 11.38
C PHE A 588 -2.52 -32.11 12.00
N TYR A 589 -2.66 -33.17 11.23
CA TYR A 589 -3.35 -34.39 11.64
C TYR A 589 -2.37 -35.56 11.53
N ALA A 590 -2.15 -36.26 12.63
CA ALA A 590 -1.46 -37.54 12.64
C ALA A 590 -2.34 -38.59 11.96
N ILE A 591 -1.79 -39.30 10.98
CA ILE A 591 -2.48 -40.40 10.30
C ILE A 591 -1.83 -41.71 10.73
N GLY A 592 -2.60 -42.63 11.32
CA GLY A 592 -2.09 -43.92 11.82
C GLY A 592 -1.84 -44.98 10.76
N SER A 593 -2.42 -44.86 9.55
CA SER A 593 -2.32 -45.87 8.49
C SER A 593 -2.35 -45.27 7.09
N GLY A 594 -1.62 -45.89 6.15
CA GLY A 594 -1.72 -45.57 4.73
C GLY A 594 -2.99 -46.10 4.04
N TYR A 595 -3.77 -46.94 4.73
CA TYR A 595 -5.04 -47.49 4.27
C TYR A 595 -6.19 -46.56 4.66
N THR A 596 -6.78 -45.89 3.68
CA THR A 596 -7.81 -44.85 3.85
C THR A 596 -9.04 -45.19 3.01
N GLN A 597 -10.16 -44.52 3.27
CA GLN A 597 -11.31 -44.57 2.36
C GLN A 597 -11.14 -43.52 1.26
N GLY A 598 -11.29 -43.93 0.00
CA GLY A 598 -10.95 -43.10 -1.16
C GLY A 598 -9.52 -43.39 -1.63
N ALA A 599 -8.71 -42.35 -1.85
CA ALA A 599 -7.31 -42.53 -2.23
C ALA A 599 -6.44 -42.93 -1.03
N ASN A 600 -5.86 -44.14 -1.10
CA ASN A 600 -4.81 -44.58 -0.17
C ASN A 600 -3.58 -43.66 -0.25
N LEU A 601 -2.83 -43.52 0.85
CA LEU A 601 -1.71 -42.58 0.92
C LEU A 601 -0.53 -42.93 0.00
N GLY A 602 -0.53 -44.10 -0.64
CA GLY A 602 0.41 -44.51 -1.69
C GLY A 602 -0.15 -44.41 -3.12
N SER A 603 -1.32 -43.79 -3.31
CA SER A 603 -1.99 -43.68 -4.61
C SER A 603 -1.17 -42.86 -5.62
N PRO A 604 -1.21 -43.20 -6.92
CA PRO A 604 -0.63 -42.37 -7.98
C PRO A 604 -1.33 -41.01 -8.15
N SER A 605 -2.44 -40.76 -7.46
CA SER A 605 -3.11 -39.44 -7.39
C SER A 605 -2.47 -38.48 -6.38
N ILE A 606 -1.32 -38.85 -5.81
CA ILE A 606 -0.60 -38.09 -4.79
C ILE A 606 0.83 -37.86 -5.29
N ASP A 607 1.13 -36.62 -5.66
CA ASP A 607 2.42 -36.24 -6.25
C ASP A 607 3.41 -35.80 -5.17
N VAL A 608 4.69 -36.15 -5.35
CA VAL A 608 5.79 -35.63 -4.53
C VAL A 608 6.08 -34.20 -4.97
N LEU A 609 6.21 -33.30 -4.01
CA LEU A 609 6.53 -31.90 -4.28
C LEU A 609 8.03 -31.66 -4.19
N GLU A 610 8.59 -31.00 -5.21
CA GLU A 610 9.91 -30.38 -5.11
C GLU A 610 9.81 -29.06 -4.33
N LYS A 611 10.84 -28.78 -3.53
CA LYS A 611 10.96 -27.50 -2.84
C LYS A 611 11.09 -26.35 -3.85
N PRO A 612 10.30 -25.28 -3.73
CA PRO A 612 10.47 -24.10 -4.60
C PRO A 612 11.84 -23.46 -4.45
N SER A 613 12.50 -23.19 -5.59
CA SER A 613 13.68 -22.33 -5.73
C SER A 613 13.36 -21.26 -6.76
N ILE A 614 13.25 -20.02 -6.31
CA ILE A 614 12.56 -18.95 -7.02
C ILE A 614 13.53 -17.86 -7.47
N ALA A 615 13.44 -17.46 -8.74
CA ALA A 615 14.05 -16.24 -9.26
C ALA A 615 12.95 -15.27 -9.74
N LEU A 616 12.96 -14.04 -9.21
CA LEU A 616 12.14 -12.92 -9.70
C LEU A 616 13.01 -12.05 -10.59
N LEU A 617 12.59 -11.83 -11.83
CA LEU A 617 13.28 -10.89 -12.71
C LEU A 617 13.07 -9.45 -12.23
N VAL A 618 14.17 -8.69 -12.14
CA VAL A 618 14.21 -7.31 -11.65
C VAL A 618 15.11 -6.43 -12.54
N ASP A 619 15.21 -5.13 -12.25
CA ASP A 619 16.01 -4.15 -13.00
C ASP A 619 15.49 -3.90 -14.44
N GLY A 620 16.12 -2.99 -15.17
CA GLY A 620 15.74 -2.61 -16.53
C GLY A 620 14.32 -2.05 -16.61
N GLY A 621 13.45 -2.69 -17.39
CA GLY A 621 12.07 -2.27 -17.60
C GLY A 621 11.03 -2.90 -16.67
N VAL A 622 11.42 -3.67 -15.65
CA VAL A 622 10.47 -4.30 -14.71
C VAL A 622 9.81 -3.24 -13.84
N TYR A 623 8.48 -3.31 -13.67
CA TYR A 623 7.75 -2.41 -12.79
C TYR A 623 8.07 -2.74 -11.32
N SER A 624 8.76 -1.82 -10.64
CA SER A 624 9.31 -2.05 -9.30
C SER A 624 8.23 -2.36 -8.27
N ASN A 625 7.07 -1.70 -8.32
CA ASN A 625 6.05 -1.87 -7.29
C ASN A 625 5.50 -3.31 -7.28
N GLU A 626 5.23 -3.89 -8.47
CA GLU A 626 4.75 -5.27 -8.56
C GLU A 626 5.84 -6.30 -8.20
N ALA A 627 7.09 -6.04 -8.60
CA ALA A 627 8.22 -6.87 -8.14
C ALA A 627 8.39 -6.79 -6.61
N GLY A 628 8.18 -5.62 -6.03
CA GLY A 628 8.23 -5.35 -4.59
C GLY A 628 7.12 -6.07 -3.82
N GLU A 629 5.91 -6.08 -4.36
CA GLU A 629 4.78 -6.83 -3.82
C GLU A 629 5.05 -8.34 -3.76
N ILE A 630 5.64 -8.91 -4.81
CA ILE A 630 6.05 -10.32 -4.85
C ILE A 630 7.16 -10.59 -3.83
N TRP A 631 8.18 -9.71 -3.76
CA TRP A 631 9.29 -9.85 -2.83
C TRP A 631 8.81 -9.81 -1.38
N HIS A 632 8.01 -8.81 -1.02
CA HIS A 632 7.43 -8.69 0.32
C HIS A 632 6.54 -9.88 0.70
N LEU A 633 5.68 -10.35 -0.21
CA LEU A 633 4.83 -11.51 0.05
C LEU A 633 5.68 -12.75 0.42
N LEU A 634 6.71 -13.04 -0.36
CA LEU A 634 7.55 -14.22 -0.13
C LEU A 634 8.44 -14.03 1.10
N ASP A 635 9.09 -12.88 1.25
CA ASP A 635 10.07 -12.62 2.30
C ASP A 635 9.40 -12.38 3.67
N GLN A 636 8.46 -11.43 3.75
CA GLN A 636 7.85 -11.01 5.02
C GLN A 636 6.70 -11.91 5.46
N ARG A 637 5.82 -12.35 4.55
CA ARG A 637 4.64 -13.13 4.96
C ARG A 637 4.94 -14.62 5.02
N PHE A 638 5.56 -15.16 3.99
CA PHE A 638 5.79 -16.60 3.89
C PHE A 638 7.17 -17.05 4.37
N GLU A 639 8.09 -16.13 4.69
CA GLU A 639 9.46 -16.43 5.13
C GLU A 639 10.20 -17.35 4.15
N MET A 640 10.03 -17.06 2.84
CA MET A 640 10.61 -17.81 1.73
C MET A 640 11.68 -16.98 1.04
N PRO A 641 12.91 -17.50 0.90
CA PRO A 641 13.96 -16.80 0.16
C PRO A 641 13.60 -16.72 -1.33
N ILE A 642 13.85 -15.55 -1.91
CA ILE A 642 13.69 -15.28 -3.34
C ILE A 642 14.97 -14.67 -3.90
N THR A 643 15.41 -15.12 -5.08
CA THR A 643 16.50 -14.44 -5.78
C THR A 643 15.94 -13.32 -6.64
N LEU A 644 16.28 -12.08 -6.30
CA LEU A 644 16.08 -10.94 -7.19
C LEU A 644 17.16 -11.00 -8.29
N LEU A 645 16.79 -11.40 -9.50
CA LEU A 645 17.69 -11.62 -10.64
C LEU A 645 17.61 -10.44 -11.63
N PRO A 646 18.62 -9.54 -11.67
CA PRO A 646 18.64 -8.45 -12.65
C PRO A 646 18.59 -8.96 -14.08
N MET A 647 17.74 -8.39 -14.94
CA MET A 647 17.59 -8.81 -16.33
C MET A 647 18.92 -8.84 -17.10
N LYS A 648 19.82 -7.87 -16.84
CA LYS A 648 21.16 -7.83 -17.44
C LYS A 648 22.03 -9.06 -17.14
N ASN A 649 21.71 -9.80 -16.08
CA ASN A 649 22.42 -11.01 -15.66
C ASN A 649 21.76 -12.30 -16.15
N PHE A 650 20.54 -12.24 -16.68
CA PHE A 650 19.74 -13.42 -17.00
C PHE A 650 20.47 -14.37 -17.96
N ASN A 651 21.01 -13.84 -19.05
CA ASN A 651 21.67 -14.65 -20.09
C ASN A 651 22.94 -15.35 -19.58
N ARG A 652 23.66 -14.80 -18.60
CA ARG A 652 24.87 -15.40 -18.00
C ARG A 652 24.60 -16.30 -16.80
N THR A 653 23.41 -16.27 -16.23
CA THR A 653 23.06 -17.02 -15.01
C THR A 653 22.72 -18.46 -15.34
N ASP A 654 23.18 -19.43 -14.53
CA ASP A 654 22.68 -20.81 -14.63
C ASP A 654 21.25 -20.90 -14.06
N LEU A 655 20.27 -21.10 -14.95
CA LEU A 655 18.86 -21.15 -14.57
C LEU A 655 18.47 -22.46 -13.88
N ASN A 656 19.29 -23.52 -13.97
CA ASN A 656 19.01 -24.81 -13.32
C ASN A 656 19.05 -24.74 -11.79
N ARG A 657 19.52 -23.62 -11.23
CA ARG A 657 19.43 -23.32 -9.80
C ARG A 657 17.99 -23.05 -9.33
N TYR A 658 17.08 -22.81 -10.26
CA TYR A 658 15.69 -22.43 -10.02
C TYR A 658 14.74 -23.41 -10.71
N ASN A 659 13.58 -23.66 -10.09
CA ASN A 659 12.46 -24.37 -10.71
C ASN A 659 11.24 -23.45 -10.94
N VAL A 660 11.28 -22.22 -10.41
CA VAL A 660 10.28 -21.17 -10.66
C VAL A 660 10.96 -19.86 -11.07
N ILE A 661 10.51 -19.29 -12.19
CA ILE A 661 10.87 -17.92 -12.62
C ILE A 661 9.61 -17.06 -12.61
N VAL A 662 9.68 -15.92 -11.94
CA VAL A 662 8.59 -14.95 -11.86
C VAL A 662 8.92 -13.71 -12.69
N MET A 663 7.96 -13.29 -13.50
CA MET A 663 8.02 -12.12 -14.37
C MET A 663 6.84 -11.19 -14.07
N ALA A 664 7.07 -10.19 -13.22
CA ALA A 664 6.10 -9.13 -12.95
C ALA A 664 5.77 -8.32 -14.22
N ASN A 665 4.75 -7.47 -14.19
CA ASN A 665 4.52 -6.51 -15.27
C ASN A 665 5.77 -5.65 -15.56
N GLY A 666 6.06 -5.39 -16.83
CA GLY A 666 7.22 -4.59 -17.23
C GLY A 666 7.66 -4.81 -18.67
N ASN A 667 8.70 -4.11 -19.08
CA ASN A 667 9.33 -4.26 -20.39
C ASN A 667 10.53 -5.22 -20.32
N TYR A 668 10.40 -6.34 -21.06
CA TYR A 668 11.38 -7.43 -21.11
C TYR A 668 12.19 -7.49 -22.41
N SER A 669 12.08 -6.46 -23.28
CA SER A 669 12.76 -6.42 -24.58
C SER A 669 14.29 -6.60 -24.47
N SER A 670 14.90 -6.17 -23.37
CA SER A 670 16.34 -6.31 -23.11
C SER A 670 16.84 -7.77 -23.03
N LEU A 671 15.96 -8.74 -22.77
CA LEU A 671 16.32 -10.17 -22.79
C LEU A 671 16.63 -10.66 -24.22
N GLY A 672 15.99 -10.06 -25.22
CA GLY A 672 16.10 -10.42 -26.64
C GLY A 672 15.71 -11.87 -26.95
N LYS A 673 16.00 -12.31 -28.18
CA LYS A 673 15.71 -13.67 -28.64
C LYS A 673 16.48 -14.73 -27.85
N ASN A 674 17.75 -14.48 -27.55
CA ASN A 674 18.57 -15.41 -26.77
C ASN A 674 18.00 -15.65 -25.37
N GLY A 675 17.52 -14.60 -24.70
CA GLY A 675 16.87 -14.73 -23.40
C GLY A 675 15.54 -15.49 -23.50
N ALA A 676 14.76 -15.25 -24.56
CA ALA A 676 13.52 -15.96 -24.82
C ALA A 676 13.74 -17.46 -25.08
N GLU A 677 14.70 -17.82 -25.95
CA GLU A 677 15.08 -19.21 -26.25
C GLU A 677 15.55 -19.91 -24.98
N LYS A 678 16.44 -19.28 -24.21
CA LYS A 678 16.94 -19.81 -22.95
C LYS A 678 15.82 -20.05 -21.93
N LEU A 679 14.88 -19.10 -21.79
CA LEU A 679 13.72 -19.25 -20.91
C LEU A 679 12.81 -20.38 -21.39
N LYS A 680 12.58 -20.49 -22.70
CA LYS A 680 11.77 -21.54 -23.32
C LYS A 680 12.38 -22.92 -23.12
N ASP A 681 13.69 -23.07 -23.28
CA ASP A 681 14.40 -24.32 -23.05
C ASP A 681 14.33 -24.74 -21.58
N TRP A 682 14.58 -23.79 -20.67
CA TRP A 682 14.47 -24.00 -19.23
C TRP A 682 13.05 -24.40 -18.82
N ALA A 683 12.02 -23.72 -19.33
CA ALA A 683 10.63 -24.09 -19.07
C ALA A 683 10.32 -25.47 -19.67
N SER A 684 10.76 -25.75 -20.90
CA SER A 684 10.58 -27.03 -21.60
C SER A 684 11.12 -28.23 -20.82
N ALA A 685 12.15 -28.03 -20.01
CA ALA A 685 12.73 -29.07 -19.16
C ALA A 685 11.78 -29.58 -18.06
N GLY A 686 10.71 -28.85 -17.75
CA GLY A 686 9.75 -29.21 -16.70
C GLY A 686 9.65 -28.17 -15.59
N ASN A 687 10.05 -26.92 -15.82
CA ASN A 687 9.99 -25.83 -14.84
C ASN A 687 8.77 -24.91 -15.04
N THR A 688 8.55 -23.99 -14.12
CA THR A 688 7.37 -23.12 -14.11
C THR A 688 7.75 -21.64 -14.28
N VAL A 689 7.12 -20.97 -15.23
CA VAL A 689 7.14 -19.50 -15.33
C VAL A 689 5.83 -18.95 -14.79
N ILE A 690 5.88 -17.91 -13.97
CA ILE A 690 4.71 -17.14 -13.55
C ILE A 690 4.86 -15.74 -14.14
N ALA A 691 3.88 -15.27 -14.90
CA ALA A 691 3.99 -14.02 -15.62
C ALA A 691 2.70 -13.19 -15.57
N ARG A 692 2.86 -11.85 -15.62
CA ARG A 692 1.74 -10.90 -15.62
C ARG A 692 1.94 -9.75 -16.62
N GLY A 693 0.84 -9.20 -17.11
CA GLY A 693 0.82 -7.93 -17.82
C GLY A 693 1.64 -7.98 -19.10
N ASN A 694 2.54 -7.01 -19.27
CA ASN A 694 3.42 -6.94 -20.45
C ASN A 694 4.45 -8.08 -20.52
N ALA A 695 4.71 -8.81 -19.43
CA ALA A 695 5.50 -10.05 -19.49
C ALA A 695 4.79 -11.11 -20.34
N LEU A 696 3.46 -11.26 -20.20
CA LEU A 696 2.67 -12.19 -21.00
C LEU A 696 2.67 -11.81 -22.48
N THR A 697 2.52 -10.51 -22.77
CA THR A 697 2.62 -9.98 -24.12
C THR A 697 3.98 -10.30 -24.73
N TRP A 698 5.07 -10.09 -23.99
CA TRP A 698 6.42 -10.41 -24.45
C TRP A 698 6.63 -11.91 -24.67
N LEU A 699 6.17 -12.77 -23.76
CA LEU A 699 6.26 -14.24 -23.90
C LEU A 699 5.52 -14.75 -25.14
N ASN A 700 4.35 -14.17 -25.44
CA ASN A 700 3.60 -14.47 -26.65
C ASN A 700 4.31 -13.99 -27.92
N GLN A 701 4.83 -12.76 -27.92
CA GLN A 701 5.56 -12.19 -29.06
C GLN A 701 6.87 -12.91 -29.38
N GLN A 702 7.52 -13.53 -28.38
CA GLN A 702 8.75 -14.30 -28.56
C GLN A 702 8.50 -15.81 -28.76
N ASP A 703 7.25 -16.23 -28.96
CA ASP A 703 6.85 -17.64 -29.13
C ASP A 703 7.31 -18.56 -27.98
N VAL A 704 7.41 -18.02 -26.76
CA VAL A 704 7.72 -18.81 -25.55
C VAL A 704 6.46 -19.55 -25.08
N ALA A 705 5.33 -18.85 -24.98
CA ALA A 705 4.03 -19.39 -24.60
C ALA A 705 2.89 -18.59 -25.24
N LYS A 706 1.81 -19.27 -25.64
CA LYS A 706 0.70 -18.66 -26.38
C LYS A 706 -0.35 -18.06 -25.45
N PHE A 707 -0.52 -16.75 -25.52
CA PHE A 707 -1.58 -16.00 -24.84
C PHE A 707 -2.26 -15.06 -25.84
N SER A 708 -3.58 -15.18 -25.96
CA SER A 708 -4.39 -14.31 -26.83
C SER A 708 -5.15 -13.29 -26.00
N PHE A 709 -5.27 -12.08 -26.53
CA PHE A 709 -5.95 -10.97 -25.88
C PHE A 709 -6.94 -10.36 -26.86
N LYS A 710 -8.12 -9.95 -26.39
CA LYS A 710 -9.10 -9.26 -27.24
C LYS A 710 -8.49 -7.94 -27.73
N ASP A 711 -8.55 -7.71 -29.05
CA ASP A 711 -8.01 -6.50 -29.68
C ASP A 711 -8.67 -5.23 -29.12
N GLU A 712 -7.85 -4.20 -28.90
CA GLU A 712 -8.29 -2.81 -28.73
C GLU A 712 -8.66 -2.19 -30.10
N LYS A 713 -9.53 -2.83 -30.88
CA LYS A 713 -10.13 -2.11 -32.01
C LYS A 713 -11.12 -1.10 -31.43
N GLU A 714 -10.61 0.09 -31.12
CA GLU A 714 -11.44 1.26 -30.92
C GLU A 714 -12.28 1.44 -32.19
N GLU A 715 -13.60 1.39 -32.06
CA GLU A 715 -14.46 1.91 -33.12
C GLU A 715 -14.11 3.40 -33.26
N LYS A 716 -13.54 3.76 -34.41
CA LYS A 716 -13.26 5.17 -34.70
C LYS A 716 -14.58 5.93 -34.58
N PRO A 717 -14.64 7.01 -33.78
CA PRO A 717 -15.84 7.82 -33.70
C PRO A 717 -16.29 8.17 -35.13
N ALA A 718 -17.57 7.92 -35.43
CA ALA A 718 -18.13 8.22 -36.75
C ALA A 718 -18.16 9.74 -37.03
N GLU A 719 -18.00 10.56 -35.99
CA GLU A 719 -18.06 12.01 -36.01
C GLU A 719 -16.87 12.65 -35.28
N GLN A 720 -16.59 13.92 -35.60
CA GLN A 720 -15.57 14.72 -34.94
C GLN A 720 -16.01 15.03 -33.49
N LEU A 721 -15.22 14.60 -32.51
CA LEU A 721 -15.42 14.92 -31.10
C LEU A 721 -14.78 16.27 -30.74
N SER A 722 -15.28 16.90 -29.67
CA SER A 722 -14.65 18.09 -29.09
C SER A 722 -13.27 17.77 -28.55
N TYR A 723 -12.27 18.60 -28.91
CA TYR A 723 -10.91 18.44 -28.39
C TYR A 723 -10.84 18.61 -26.87
N ALA A 724 -11.71 19.47 -26.30
CA ALA A 724 -11.77 19.71 -24.85
C ALA A 724 -12.15 18.45 -24.06
N ASP A 725 -12.90 17.55 -24.68
CA ASP A 725 -13.37 16.32 -24.03
C ASP A 725 -12.38 15.15 -24.17
N MET A 726 -11.35 15.26 -25.04
CA MET A 726 -10.44 14.17 -25.37
C MET A 726 -9.85 13.49 -24.12
N ARG A 727 -9.35 14.29 -23.16
CA ARG A 727 -8.75 13.76 -21.93
C ARG A 727 -9.78 13.04 -21.05
N ASN A 728 -10.99 13.57 -20.97
CA ASN A 728 -12.06 12.97 -20.17
C ASN A 728 -12.58 11.69 -20.83
N THR A 729 -12.82 11.71 -22.15
CA THR A 729 -13.27 10.54 -22.93
C THR A 729 -12.26 9.40 -22.91
N THR A 730 -10.96 9.71 -23.04
CA THR A 730 -9.91 8.67 -22.99
C THR A 730 -9.65 8.19 -21.57
N GLY A 731 -9.63 9.09 -20.60
CA GLY A 731 -9.47 8.74 -19.19
C GLY A 731 -10.60 7.83 -18.68
N ALA A 732 -11.84 8.06 -19.11
CA ALA A 732 -12.99 7.26 -18.71
C ALA A 732 -12.89 5.80 -19.20
N GLN A 733 -12.03 5.52 -20.18
CA GLN A 733 -11.80 4.17 -20.67
C GLN A 733 -10.77 3.41 -19.83
N VAL A 734 -10.08 4.06 -18.88
CA VAL A 734 -9.08 3.43 -18.02
C VAL A 734 -9.76 2.65 -16.90
N THR A 735 -9.47 1.36 -16.77
CA THR A 735 -9.78 0.61 -15.54
C THR A 735 -8.68 0.85 -14.50
N GLY A 736 -8.82 1.89 -13.69
CA GLY A 736 -7.80 2.34 -12.71
C GLY A 736 -7.69 1.49 -11.44
N GLY A 737 -8.72 0.70 -11.13
CA GLY A 737 -8.76 -0.14 -9.94
C GLY A 737 -10.19 -0.46 -9.55
N ALA A 738 -10.66 -1.65 -9.87
CA ALA A 738 -12.00 -2.13 -9.56
C ALA A 738 -11.97 -3.63 -9.18
N ILE A 739 -13.04 -4.08 -8.52
CA ILE A 739 -13.20 -5.42 -7.98
C ILE A 739 -14.15 -6.21 -8.88
N PHE A 740 -13.74 -7.43 -9.24
CA PHE A 740 -14.46 -8.27 -10.18
C PHE A 740 -14.76 -9.67 -9.65
N ASN A 741 -15.89 -10.22 -10.05
CA ASN A 741 -16.32 -11.59 -9.81
C ASN A 741 -15.63 -12.54 -10.79
N VAL A 742 -15.04 -13.61 -10.27
CA VAL A 742 -14.46 -14.71 -11.05
C VAL A 742 -15.00 -16.06 -10.56
N LYS A 743 -15.00 -17.03 -11.47
CA LYS A 743 -15.23 -18.45 -11.21
C LYS A 743 -13.92 -19.22 -11.23
N LEU A 744 -13.75 -20.10 -10.25
CA LEU A 744 -12.60 -20.98 -10.06
C LEU A 744 -12.98 -22.41 -10.42
N ASP A 745 -12.09 -23.12 -11.13
CA ASP A 745 -12.09 -24.59 -11.14
C ASP A 745 -11.34 -25.09 -9.91
N THR A 746 -12.05 -25.42 -8.83
CA THR A 746 -11.47 -25.88 -7.56
C THR A 746 -10.75 -27.23 -7.65
N THR A 747 -10.83 -27.93 -8.79
CA THR A 747 -10.08 -29.18 -9.04
C THR A 747 -8.71 -28.93 -9.67
N HIS A 748 -8.49 -27.75 -10.25
CA HIS A 748 -7.22 -27.37 -10.85
C HIS A 748 -6.18 -26.97 -9.77
N PRO A 749 -4.91 -27.40 -9.86
CA PRO A 749 -3.91 -27.16 -8.81
C PRO A 749 -3.68 -25.68 -8.43
N VAL A 750 -3.84 -24.76 -9.38
CA VAL A 750 -3.79 -23.29 -9.13
C VAL A 750 -4.86 -22.82 -8.12
N ASN A 751 -5.95 -23.56 -7.95
CA ASN A 751 -7.08 -23.19 -7.08
C ASN A 751 -7.19 -24.07 -5.83
N TYR A 752 -6.19 -24.91 -5.52
CA TYR A 752 -6.20 -25.69 -4.28
C TYR A 752 -6.28 -24.81 -3.04
N GLY A 753 -6.99 -25.29 -2.02
CA GLY A 753 -7.26 -24.55 -0.79
C GLY A 753 -8.35 -23.47 -0.91
N TYR A 754 -9.02 -23.36 -2.06
CA TYR A 754 -10.29 -22.65 -2.19
C TYR A 754 -11.43 -23.67 -2.28
N TYR A 755 -12.48 -23.46 -1.48
CA TYR A 755 -13.62 -24.37 -1.39
C TYR A 755 -14.86 -23.85 -2.11
N LYS A 756 -14.93 -22.53 -2.37
CA LYS A 756 -15.98 -21.91 -3.18
C LYS A 756 -15.50 -21.75 -4.61
N PRO A 757 -16.37 -22.00 -5.60
CA PRO A 757 -16.07 -21.69 -6.99
C PRO A 757 -16.14 -20.19 -7.29
N GLU A 758 -16.65 -19.34 -6.40
CA GLU A 758 -16.68 -17.88 -6.58
C GLU A 758 -15.57 -17.18 -5.78
N MET A 759 -15.02 -16.11 -6.35
CA MET A 759 -14.01 -15.26 -5.72
C MET A 759 -14.05 -13.84 -6.29
N TYR A 760 -13.49 -12.90 -5.52
CA TYR A 760 -13.18 -11.55 -5.97
C TYR A 760 -11.71 -11.38 -6.37
N THR A 761 -11.47 -10.61 -7.43
CA THR A 761 -10.14 -10.23 -7.91
C THR A 761 -10.05 -8.72 -8.17
N PHE A 762 -8.84 -8.18 -8.16
CA PHE A 762 -8.59 -6.75 -8.35
C PHE A 762 -7.89 -6.46 -9.67
N ARG A 763 -8.47 -5.57 -10.47
CA ARG A 763 -7.93 -5.19 -11.78
C ARG A 763 -7.69 -3.69 -11.89
N SER A 764 -6.51 -3.35 -12.39
CA SER A 764 -6.04 -1.99 -12.67
C SER A 764 -5.45 -1.84 -14.09
N SER A 765 -5.98 -2.61 -15.05
CA SER A 765 -5.49 -2.62 -16.43
C SER A 765 -6.56 -3.02 -17.44
N ASN A 766 -6.44 -2.56 -18.68
CA ASN A 766 -7.31 -2.91 -19.82
C ASN A 766 -6.80 -4.13 -20.63
N GLN A 767 -6.21 -5.12 -19.96
CA GLN A 767 -5.80 -6.36 -20.62
C GLN A 767 -6.95 -7.37 -20.54
N PHE A 768 -7.43 -7.90 -21.67
CA PHE A 768 -8.56 -8.85 -21.71
C PHE A 768 -8.10 -10.16 -22.33
N MET A 769 -7.63 -11.08 -21.50
CA MET A 769 -7.08 -12.36 -21.96
C MET A 769 -8.20 -13.31 -22.40
N GLU A 770 -8.19 -13.74 -23.66
CA GLU A 770 -9.16 -14.71 -24.16
C GLU A 770 -9.00 -16.04 -23.43
N LEU A 771 -10.01 -16.93 -23.51
CA LEU A 771 -9.86 -18.30 -23.01
C LEU A 771 -8.94 -19.10 -23.93
N SER A 772 -8.31 -20.15 -23.39
CA SER A 772 -7.69 -21.20 -24.19
C SER A 772 -8.76 -22.08 -24.82
N ASP A 773 -8.51 -22.53 -26.05
CA ASP A 773 -9.31 -23.57 -26.71
C ASP A 773 -9.35 -24.87 -25.89
N ASN A 774 -8.32 -25.14 -25.08
CA ASN A 774 -8.33 -26.21 -24.11
C ASN A 774 -9.08 -25.76 -22.85
N PRO A 775 -10.26 -26.32 -22.54
CA PRO A 775 -11.07 -25.86 -21.41
C PRO A 775 -10.37 -26.04 -20.06
N TYR A 776 -9.45 -27.00 -19.94
CA TYR A 776 -8.70 -27.28 -18.70
C TYR A 776 -7.55 -26.30 -18.45
N ALA A 777 -7.23 -25.44 -19.41
CA ALA A 777 -6.17 -24.44 -19.31
C ALA A 777 -6.67 -23.09 -18.75
N ASN A 778 -7.93 -23.02 -18.30
CA ASN A 778 -8.60 -21.80 -17.84
C ASN A 778 -9.03 -21.92 -16.36
N PRO A 779 -8.09 -21.99 -15.40
CA PRO A 779 -8.43 -22.21 -13.99
C PRO A 779 -9.27 -21.10 -13.35
N VAL A 780 -9.18 -19.86 -13.86
CA VAL A 780 -9.92 -18.71 -13.34
C VAL A 780 -10.53 -17.93 -14.49
N VAL A 781 -11.85 -17.75 -14.47
CA VAL A 781 -12.63 -17.13 -15.55
C VAL A 781 -13.55 -16.04 -14.98
N TYR A 782 -13.59 -14.87 -15.60
CA TYR A 782 -14.58 -13.83 -15.23
C TYR A 782 -15.99 -14.30 -15.47
N THR A 783 -16.91 -13.91 -14.60
CA THR A 783 -18.34 -14.18 -14.80
C THR A 783 -18.90 -13.42 -16.01
N ASP A 784 -20.15 -13.69 -16.33
CA ASP A 784 -20.99 -12.93 -17.26
C ASP A 784 -21.42 -11.56 -16.69
N GLU A 785 -21.45 -11.43 -15.36
CA GLU A 785 -21.62 -10.17 -14.61
C GLU A 785 -20.37 -9.88 -13.75
N PRO A 786 -19.25 -9.46 -14.36
CA PRO A 786 -17.97 -9.47 -13.67
C PRO A 786 -17.80 -8.30 -12.71
N LEU A 787 -18.49 -7.17 -12.82
CA LEU A 787 -18.28 -6.03 -11.91
C LEU A 787 -18.90 -6.31 -10.53
N ALA A 788 -18.07 -6.32 -9.48
CA ALA A 788 -18.51 -6.42 -8.09
C ALA A 788 -18.56 -5.05 -7.40
N SER A 789 -17.51 -4.23 -7.57
CA SER A 789 -17.43 -2.87 -7.02
C SER A 789 -16.40 -2.07 -7.82
N GLY A 790 -16.62 -0.76 -7.96
CA GLY A 790 -15.77 0.15 -8.71
C GLY A 790 -16.36 0.56 -10.04
N TYR A 791 -15.55 1.32 -10.80
CA TYR A 791 -15.87 1.81 -12.11
C TYR A 791 -15.12 1.02 -13.19
N VAL A 792 -15.83 0.70 -14.27
CA VAL A 792 -15.27 0.17 -15.50
C VAL A 792 -16.07 0.72 -16.67
N PHE A 793 -15.37 1.14 -17.72
CA PHE A 793 -16.02 1.64 -18.92
C PHE A 793 -16.94 0.57 -19.53
N PRO A 794 -18.17 0.89 -19.97
CA PRO A 794 -19.12 -0.11 -20.47
C PRO A 794 -18.58 -1.04 -21.55
N ALA A 795 -17.81 -0.52 -22.52
CA ALA A 795 -17.22 -1.36 -23.57
C ALA A 795 -16.14 -2.31 -23.02
N ASN A 796 -15.42 -1.91 -21.97
CA ASN A 796 -14.44 -2.77 -21.30
C ASN A 796 -15.12 -3.83 -20.45
N LEU A 797 -16.25 -3.50 -19.81
CA LEU A 797 -17.06 -4.48 -19.09
C LEU A 797 -17.53 -5.60 -20.03
N GLU A 798 -18.05 -5.26 -21.22
CA GLU A 798 -18.43 -6.25 -22.23
C GLU A 798 -17.24 -7.09 -22.72
N LYS A 799 -16.07 -6.47 -22.93
CA LYS A 799 -14.84 -7.20 -23.28
C LYS A 799 -14.41 -8.18 -22.19
N MET A 800 -14.66 -7.88 -20.91
CA MET A 800 -14.23 -8.70 -19.78
C MET A 800 -15.08 -9.96 -19.58
N LYS A 801 -16.36 -9.95 -19.96
CA LYS A 801 -17.26 -11.10 -19.75
C LYS A 801 -16.69 -12.39 -20.31
N ASN A 802 -16.72 -13.45 -19.49
CA ASN A 802 -16.26 -14.80 -19.84
C ASN A 802 -14.82 -14.85 -20.41
N THR A 803 -13.93 -13.99 -19.91
CA THR A 803 -12.50 -14.01 -20.26
C THR A 803 -11.66 -14.69 -19.19
N GLY A 804 -10.41 -15.03 -19.50
CA GLY A 804 -9.49 -15.64 -18.53
C GLY A 804 -8.96 -14.60 -17.54
N GLY A 805 -9.10 -14.88 -16.24
CA GLY A 805 -8.36 -14.18 -15.18
C GLY A 805 -6.97 -14.79 -14.98
N VAL A 806 -6.90 -16.13 -15.02
CA VAL A 806 -5.67 -16.92 -14.98
C VAL A 806 -5.73 -17.99 -16.07
N ARG A 807 -4.64 -18.14 -16.83
CA ARG A 807 -4.48 -19.19 -17.85
C ARG A 807 -3.17 -19.91 -17.70
N VAL A 808 -3.15 -21.18 -18.08
CA VAL A 808 -1.94 -21.99 -18.12
C VAL A 808 -1.61 -22.35 -19.56
N ALA A 809 -0.37 -22.11 -19.98
CA ALA A 809 0.15 -22.52 -21.29
C ALA A 809 1.27 -23.54 -21.11
N SER A 810 1.22 -24.65 -21.84
CA SER A 810 2.28 -25.67 -21.81
C SER A 810 3.49 -25.22 -22.62
N VAL A 811 4.67 -25.56 -22.12
CA VAL A 811 5.96 -25.36 -22.81
C VAL A 811 6.77 -26.62 -22.60
N GLY A 812 6.84 -27.51 -23.59
CA GLY A 812 7.49 -28.82 -23.46
C GLY A 812 6.86 -29.67 -22.34
N ARG A 813 7.63 -29.96 -21.28
CA ARG A 813 7.15 -30.58 -20.04
C ARG A 813 6.76 -29.58 -18.95
N GLY A 814 7.16 -28.32 -19.09
CA GLY A 814 6.83 -27.25 -18.14
C GLY A 814 5.62 -26.44 -18.58
N ARG A 815 5.45 -25.28 -17.94
CA ARG A 815 4.31 -24.39 -18.17
C ARG A 815 4.60 -22.93 -17.82
N VAL A 816 3.77 -22.07 -18.36
CA VAL A 816 3.62 -20.67 -17.98
C VAL A 816 2.23 -20.48 -17.36
N VAL A 817 2.18 -19.98 -16.12
CA VAL A 817 0.94 -19.53 -15.48
C VAL A 817 0.83 -18.02 -15.64
N GLY A 818 -0.18 -17.57 -16.38
CA GLY A 818 -0.40 -16.17 -16.71
C GLY A 818 -1.53 -15.57 -15.92
N PHE A 819 -1.25 -14.45 -15.24
CA PHE A 819 -2.20 -13.65 -14.49
C PHE A 819 -2.47 -12.34 -15.22
N VAL A 820 -3.75 -11.96 -15.37
CA VAL A 820 -4.09 -10.61 -15.84
C VAL A 820 -4.18 -9.64 -14.67
N ASP A 821 -4.82 -10.08 -13.59
CA ASP A 821 -4.97 -9.31 -12.37
C ASP A 821 -3.73 -9.43 -11.49
N ASN A 822 -3.52 -8.47 -10.61
CA ASN A 822 -2.39 -8.50 -9.70
C ASN A 822 -2.77 -9.34 -8.47
N PRO A 823 -2.19 -10.55 -8.29
CA PRO A 823 -2.57 -11.41 -7.18
C PRO A 823 -2.04 -10.92 -5.83
N ASN A 824 -1.16 -9.92 -5.81
CA ASN A 824 -0.38 -9.48 -4.64
C ASN A 824 -0.56 -7.98 -4.35
N PHE A 825 -1.62 -7.37 -4.90
CA PHE A 825 -1.81 -5.93 -4.95
C PHE A 825 -1.66 -5.25 -3.58
N ARG A 826 -0.69 -4.33 -3.48
CA ARG A 826 -0.44 -3.40 -2.37
C ARG A 826 -0.45 -4.03 -0.98
N ALA A 827 -0.07 -5.30 -0.88
CA ALA A 827 -0.09 -6.11 0.33
C ALA A 827 -1.50 -6.33 0.95
N PHE A 828 -2.50 -5.49 0.75
CA PHE A 828 -3.81 -5.68 1.38
C PHE A 828 -4.77 -6.62 0.62
N TRP A 829 -4.40 -7.08 -0.58
CA TRP A 829 -5.20 -8.05 -1.33
C TRP A 829 -4.82 -9.50 -0.98
N PHE A 830 -5.31 -10.00 0.15
CA PHE A 830 -4.99 -11.34 0.66
C PHE A 830 -5.66 -12.47 -0.13
N GLY A 831 -6.86 -12.22 -0.65
CA GLY A 831 -7.74 -13.24 -1.21
C GLY A 831 -7.14 -14.01 -2.38
N THR A 832 -6.33 -13.36 -3.22
CA THR A 832 -5.72 -13.97 -4.42
C THR A 832 -4.25 -14.37 -4.23
N ASN A 833 -3.61 -14.07 -3.08
CA ASN A 833 -2.22 -14.45 -2.84
C ASN A 833 -2.01 -15.97 -2.96
N LYS A 834 -3.01 -16.77 -2.54
CA LYS A 834 -2.92 -18.22 -2.62
C LYS A 834 -2.92 -18.72 -4.07
N LEU A 835 -3.59 -18.06 -5.03
CA LEU A 835 -3.43 -18.40 -6.46
C LEU A 835 -1.96 -18.28 -6.91
N PHE A 836 -1.27 -17.24 -6.44
CA PHE A 836 0.15 -17.03 -6.72
C PHE A 836 1.02 -18.10 -6.03
N MET A 837 0.78 -18.39 -4.75
CA MET A 837 1.50 -19.44 -4.03
C MET A 837 1.25 -20.84 -4.60
N ASN A 838 0.03 -21.14 -5.04
CA ASN A 838 -0.30 -22.39 -5.72
C ASN A 838 0.47 -22.53 -7.03
N SER A 839 0.69 -21.42 -7.75
CA SER A 839 1.48 -21.44 -8.98
C SER A 839 2.96 -21.74 -8.71
N ILE A 840 3.49 -21.32 -7.54
CA ILE A 840 4.85 -21.62 -7.10
C ILE A 840 4.97 -23.10 -6.68
N PHE A 841 4.10 -23.58 -5.81
CA PHE A 841 4.20 -24.93 -5.23
C PHE A 841 3.67 -26.03 -6.16
N PHE A 842 2.52 -25.79 -6.77
CA PHE A 842 1.80 -26.79 -7.57
C PHE A 842 1.93 -26.60 -9.07
N GLY A 843 2.61 -25.53 -9.53
CA GLY A 843 2.93 -25.38 -10.94
C GLY A 843 3.59 -26.64 -11.52
N GLN A 844 4.44 -27.31 -10.73
CA GLN A 844 5.10 -28.56 -11.10
C GLN A 844 4.15 -29.76 -11.32
N THR A 845 2.98 -29.77 -10.67
CA THR A 845 2.00 -30.87 -10.74
C THR A 845 0.93 -30.63 -11.80
N ILE A 846 0.90 -29.46 -12.45
CA ILE A 846 -0.05 -29.19 -13.53
C ILE A 846 0.34 -30.05 -14.74
N SER A 847 -0.59 -30.90 -15.17
CA SER A 847 -0.39 -31.79 -16.31
C SER A 847 -0.09 -30.97 -17.59
N PRO A 848 0.99 -31.29 -18.33
CA PRO A 848 1.23 -30.65 -19.62
C PRO A 848 0.09 -30.87 -20.61
N GLN A 849 -0.75 -31.91 -20.43
CA GLN A 849 -1.90 -32.17 -21.30
C GLN A 849 -3.06 -31.20 -21.04
N SER A 850 -3.24 -30.70 -19.81
CA SER A 850 -4.30 -29.74 -19.50
C SER A 850 -3.98 -28.34 -20.01
N ALA A 851 -2.74 -28.08 -20.44
CA ALA A 851 -2.26 -26.78 -20.92
C ALA A 851 -1.81 -26.80 -22.41
N ARG A 852 -2.08 -27.88 -23.14
CA ARG A 852 -1.73 -28.05 -24.57
C ARG A 852 -2.83 -27.60 -25.51
#